data_AF-A0A1Q8ZH73-F1
#
_entry.id   AF-A0A1Q8ZH73-F1
#
_cell.length_a   1.000
_cell.length_b   1.000
_cell.length_c   1.000
_cell.angle_alpha   90.00
_cell.angle_beta   90.00
_cell.angle_gamma   90.00
#
_symmetry.space_group_name_H-M   'P 1'
#
loop_
_entity.id
_entity.type
_entity.pdbx_description
1 polymer ?
#
loop_
_entity_poly.entity_id
_entity_poly.type
_entity_poly.pdbx_seq_one_letter_code
_entity_poly.pdbx_strand_id
1 'polypeptide(L)'
;MKFIQPLCRALPLLLWLTVASLAPARSQSIIPASDGTQTIVTPNGNILNISGGQLSGDGANLFHSFTQFGLSSQQIANFLSIPGIQNILARVVGGDPSVINGLIQVTGSNANLYLMNPAGIVFGPTASLNVPAAFTATTANRIGFSNGGQFNTVGPNSYATLTGLPQDFTFTALQPGAIVNAGQLTVGQGQAVTLLGGVVINTGTIAAPGGQITIAAVPGQKLVRVSQSGSLLSLDLPVGSGQTGSSPIQPLNLPALLTSPGVTGATGVVVENGEVKLTSANTVIPTNPGTAIVSGTLTTASSTAVSEIKVLGSRVGLFAATLNASGPSGGTILVGGDYQGQGTVPNAQITYVSPDSVIQADAIGQGNGGKVVVWADQSTVFQGNISVQGGKTGGNGGVVEVSGKQNLGFTGQVNTAAPQGQTGTLLLDPDNVQVISSAGPQDIQFFTSGGKILAGDAPATFVISSTALSAFLGTIIVQATNDISFDPGITVNFTSMGFFPDITFTADADNNGVGTFTLPASSSLNTNGRSILISGAQLNALGPITTNANFTDSGNVNLSAQGTLVTGLINASSNFNGGNVTLSSATGAIQISSISTVSFSVVGENSGSVSVTAQGPITSGAIITNSSGAQAGDVTLVSTLGNIEVTFINTESPSDGQGGNVTITTPSFFKATGTFTASNGLTASISTIGFTSNGTITITHGGNGLLPFTIGDASQNGTAGVITNGTDTLSIGESFPLSTTRGTIRLITGSISEFYQERRGGLPSMEEGKLEIKPACGLSGAGSSFTALEQQFTAAYERYLGGGGSGSGSADSACAALSSVAEATGVKPALIYVSFVPMGDITKTTGKRLSGSETVLWQFTDQGLGAVAQAQTGQKKPQDSDQLVLVLVTPSGLSQQRLPVSRVKVLQMARQLRASASNPNDEGYLAPGQQLYQWLVAPLEPVLKQQKIGNLVFLMDTGLRTLPIAALHDGKGFIVEKYSVGLMPSISLTDTRRVSIQNARVLAMGASTFRDQTALPAVPVELETITQRLRSGKAFLNQNFTVSQLKIQRRQDPVTILHLATHGEFRAGSAANSYIQFWDRKLGLDEIRQLGLNNPIVELLVLSACRTAVGSDEAELGFGGLAVQAGVKTVLASLWYVSDEGTLGLMTQFYESLNTAPMKAEALRQAQVAMLQGKIRLEPGTIIVPGRIGSVPLPPALQGSEGRSLTHPYYWAAFTMIGNPW
;
A
#
# COMPACT_ATOMS: atom_id res chain seq x y z
N MET A 1 77.52 28.56 6.70
CA MET A 1 77.94 29.96 6.94
C MET A 1 77.48 30.33 8.34
N LYS A 2 78.40 30.43 9.31
CA LYS A 2 78.84 31.68 9.99
C LYS A 2 77.68 32.38 10.73
N PHE A 3 77.69 32.76 12.02
CA PHE A 3 78.70 33.09 13.03
C PHE A 3 77.93 33.19 14.40
N ILE A 4 78.46 32.65 15.50
CA ILE A 4 79.02 33.40 16.67
C ILE A 4 78.00 34.03 17.66
N GLN A 5 77.98 33.46 18.88
CA GLN A 5 77.54 33.98 20.21
C GLN A 5 78.30 35.30 20.61
N PRO A 6 78.39 35.84 21.86
CA PRO A 6 77.76 35.54 23.17
C PRO A 6 77.31 36.81 23.93
N LEU A 7 76.83 36.64 25.18
CA LEU A 7 77.15 37.39 26.42
C LEU A 7 75.89 37.45 27.31
N CYS A 8 75.91 37.32 28.63
CA CYS A 8 76.94 37.00 29.61
C CYS A 8 76.20 36.87 30.96
N ARG A 9 76.67 35.95 31.82
CA ARG A 9 76.62 35.97 33.30
C ARG A 9 75.24 35.94 34.00
N ALA A 10 75.04 35.38 35.18
CA ALA A 10 75.70 34.38 36.04
C ALA A 10 75.07 34.59 37.44
N LEU A 11 74.37 33.62 38.02
CA LEU A 11 74.73 32.93 39.29
C LEU A 11 73.55 32.07 39.81
N PRO A 12 73.84 30.98 40.54
CA PRO A 12 72.92 29.91 40.94
C PRO A 12 72.53 29.97 42.42
N LEU A 13 71.42 29.34 42.83
CA LEU A 13 71.32 28.55 44.08
C LEU A 13 69.94 27.88 44.24
N LEU A 14 69.97 26.60 44.59
CA LEU A 14 68.97 25.79 45.29
C LEU A 14 67.48 25.85 44.86
N LEU A 15 67.00 24.76 44.25
CA LEU A 15 65.66 24.25 44.60
C LEU A 15 65.70 22.73 44.76
N TRP A 16 65.36 22.30 45.97
CA TRP A 16 65.05 20.92 46.36
C TRP A 16 63.85 20.35 45.59
N LEU A 17 63.86 19.02 45.48
CA LEU A 17 62.73 18.10 45.31
C LEU A 17 61.39 18.68 44.82
N THR A 18 61.00 18.30 43.60
CA THR A 18 59.65 17.79 43.34
C THR A 18 59.73 16.67 42.31
N VAL A 19 59.64 15.43 42.79
CA VAL A 19 59.12 14.33 41.99
C VAL A 19 57.69 14.72 41.65
N ALA A 20 57.46 15.23 40.44
CA ALA A 20 56.12 15.39 39.91
C ALA A 20 55.58 13.98 39.67
N SER A 21 54.82 13.50 40.65
CA SER A 21 53.94 12.34 40.49
C SER A 21 53.04 12.59 39.27
N LEU A 22 53.28 11.85 38.19
CA LEU A 22 52.26 11.61 37.17
C LEU A 22 51.10 10.92 37.90
N ALA A 23 50.02 11.67 38.16
CA ALA A 23 48.81 11.11 38.73
C ALA A 23 48.29 10.03 37.75
N PRO A 24 47.99 8.81 38.21
CA PRO A 24 47.36 7.81 37.36
C PRO A 24 46.02 8.36 36.86
N ALA A 25 45.71 8.15 35.57
CA ALA A 25 44.41 8.45 35.01
C ALA A 25 43.33 7.75 35.84
N ARG A 26 42.53 8.51 36.60
CA ARG A 26 41.49 7.96 37.46
C ARG A 26 40.37 7.42 36.57
N SER A 27 40.12 6.10 36.66
CA SER A 27 38.93 5.45 36.12
C SER A 27 37.66 6.10 36.69
N GLN A 28 36.60 6.23 35.88
CA GLN A 28 35.26 6.48 36.42
C GLN A 28 34.88 5.31 37.34
N SER A 29 34.45 5.61 38.57
CA SER A 29 33.95 4.65 39.55
C SER A 29 32.42 4.52 39.46
N ILE A 30 31.85 3.43 39.96
CA ILE A 30 30.40 3.36 40.20
C ILE A 30 30.08 4.08 41.51
N ILE A 31 29.32 5.17 41.43
CA ILE A 31 28.94 6.00 42.58
C ILE A 31 27.41 6.05 42.68
N PRO A 32 26.79 5.55 43.77
CA PRO A 32 25.34 5.61 43.93
C PRO A 32 24.85 7.07 44.03
N ALA A 33 23.65 7.35 43.51
CA ALA A 33 23.03 8.67 43.61
C ALA A 33 22.36 8.88 44.98
N SER A 34 22.43 10.10 45.49
CA SER A 34 21.72 10.52 46.71
C SER A 34 20.35 11.13 46.36
N ASP A 35 19.44 10.29 45.87
CA ASP A 35 18.16 10.72 45.27
C ASP A 35 16.94 9.93 45.78
N GLY A 36 17.09 9.27 46.94
CA GLY A 36 16.03 8.47 47.57
C GLY A 36 15.91 7.04 47.02
N THR A 37 16.69 6.65 46.01
CA THR A 37 16.68 5.28 45.48
C THR A 37 17.36 4.28 46.42
N GLN A 38 18.14 4.74 47.41
CA GLN A 38 18.84 3.89 48.40
C GLN A 38 19.71 2.80 47.76
N THR A 39 20.33 3.11 46.62
CA THR A 39 21.28 2.21 45.96
C THR A 39 22.57 2.15 46.77
N ILE A 40 23.07 0.95 47.04
CA ILE A 40 24.29 0.70 47.81
C ILE A 40 25.29 0.02 46.89
N VAL A 41 26.53 0.52 46.88
CA VAL A 41 27.64 -0.08 46.14
C VAL A 41 28.71 -0.49 47.16
N THR A 42 28.92 -1.79 47.31
CA THR A 42 29.88 -2.37 48.25
C THR A 42 31.03 -3.02 47.47
N PRO A 43 32.23 -2.42 47.47
CA PRO A 43 33.40 -3.03 46.86
C PRO A 43 33.83 -4.29 47.61
N ASN A 44 34.09 -5.37 46.89
CA ASN A 44 34.72 -6.60 47.35
C ASN A 44 35.83 -7.01 46.36
N GLY A 45 37.03 -6.48 46.58
CA GLY A 45 38.11 -6.55 45.60
C GLY A 45 37.71 -5.86 44.29
N ASN A 46 37.79 -6.58 43.18
CA ASN A 46 37.38 -6.09 41.86
C ASN A 46 35.86 -6.17 41.62
N ILE A 47 35.10 -6.82 42.51
CA ILE A 47 33.65 -6.96 42.39
C ILE A 47 32.98 -5.79 43.12
N LEU A 48 32.20 -5.00 42.39
CA LEU A 48 31.36 -3.93 42.91
C LEU A 48 29.94 -4.48 43.06
N ASN A 49 29.60 -4.93 44.28
CA ASN A 49 28.27 -5.46 44.56
C ASN A 49 27.27 -4.30 44.70
N ILE A 50 26.24 -4.31 43.87
CA ILE A 50 25.15 -3.34 43.84
C ILE A 50 23.94 -3.96 44.52
N SER A 51 23.50 -3.37 45.63
CA SER A 51 22.34 -3.82 46.41
C SER A 51 21.48 -2.62 46.85
N GLY A 52 20.47 -2.86 47.70
CA GLY A 52 19.49 -1.84 48.04
C GLY A 52 18.55 -1.58 46.86
N GLY A 53 18.25 -0.31 46.59
CA GLY A 53 17.30 0.07 45.53
C GLY A 53 15.88 0.29 46.03
N GLN A 54 14.96 0.56 45.10
CA GLN A 54 13.52 0.68 45.38
C GLN A 54 12.74 -0.33 44.55
N LEU A 55 11.67 -0.89 45.12
CA LEU A 55 10.78 -1.82 44.44
C LEU A 55 9.53 -1.10 43.93
N SER A 56 8.98 -1.59 42.83
CA SER A 56 7.61 -1.28 42.42
C SER A 56 6.58 -1.85 43.41
N GLY A 57 5.34 -1.34 43.36
CA GLY A 57 4.29 -1.77 44.28
C GLY A 57 3.88 -3.24 44.12
N ASP A 58 4.14 -3.84 42.97
CA ASP A 58 3.96 -5.28 42.68
C ASP A 58 5.21 -6.12 42.98
N GLY A 59 6.32 -5.49 43.38
CA GLY A 59 7.60 -6.14 43.66
C GLY A 59 8.34 -6.69 42.43
N ALA A 60 7.84 -6.50 41.21
CA ALA A 60 8.42 -7.08 40.00
C ALA A 60 9.61 -6.28 39.41
N ASN A 61 9.69 -4.98 39.69
CA ASN A 61 10.70 -4.07 39.15
C ASN A 61 11.59 -3.52 40.28
N LEU A 62 12.92 -3.64 40.12
CA LEU A 62 13.93 -3.12 41.03
C LEU A 62 14.66 -1.94 40.39
N PHE A 63 14.66 -0.79 41.05
CA PHE A 63 15.23 0.46 40.54
C PHE A 63 16.53 0.82 41.26
N HIS A 64 17.57 1.17 40.48
CA HIS A 64 18.85 1.69 40.95
C HIS A 64 19.18 3.03 40.29
N SER A 65 19.90 3.88 41.02
CA SER A 65 20.30 5.20 40.54
C SER A 65 21.75 5.51 40.90
N PHE A 66 22.49 6.04 39.93
CA PHE A 66 23.93 6.30 40.03
C PHE A 66 24.25 7.72 39.60
N THR A 67 25.19 8.36 40.31
CA THR A 67 25.80 9.61 39.87
C THR A 67 26.80 9.33 38.75
N GLN A 68 27.59 8.27 38.88
CA GLN A 68 28.53 7.80 37.86
C GLN A 68 28.44 6.28 37.75
N PHE A 69 28.55 5.76 36.53
CA PHE A 69 28.57 4.33 36.27
C PHE A 69 29.63 4.03 35.22
N GLY A 70 30.82 3.63 35.68
CA GLY A 70 31.94 3.23 34.84
C GLY A 70 32.66 2.01 35.42
N LEU A 71 33.31 1.23 34.55
CA LEU A 71 34.04 0.02 34.91
C LEU A 71 35.41 -0.01 34.22
N SER A 72 36.46 -0.32 34.96
CA SER A 72 37.75 -0.72 34.38
C SER A 72 37.76 -2.20 33.98
N SER A 73 38.77 -2.62 33.20
CA SER A 73 38.80 -3.94 32.55
C SER A 73 38.74 -5.15 33.46
N GLN A 74 39.15 -5.01 34.72
CA GLN A 74 39.14 -6.11 35.70
C GLN A 74 37.93 -6.04 36.66
N GLN A 75 37.14 -4.97 36.60
CA GLN A 75 36.04 -4.77 37.53
C GLN A 75 34.75 -5.45 37.07
N ILE A 76 33.95 -5.85 38.05
CA ILE A 76 32.65 -6.50 37.85
C ILE A 76 31.58 -5.65 38.52
N ALA A 77 30.59 -5.13 37.79
CA ALA A 77 29.36 -4.60 38.38
C ALA A 77 28.38 -5.74 38.60
N ASN A 78 28.20 -6.16 39.85
CA ASN A 78 27.33 -7.28 40.19
C ASN A 78 26.03 -6.78 40.84
N PHE A 79 24.94 -6.77 40.08
CA PHE A 79 23.60 -6.47 40.60
C PHE A 79 23.09 -7.67 41.41
N LEU A 80 23.01 -7.49 42.73
CA LEU A 80 22.45 -8.47 43.65
C LEU A 80 20.93 -8.32 43.67
N SER A 81 20.25 -9.34 43.17
CA SER A 81 18.80 -9.42 43.09
C SER A 81 18.26 -10.55 43.95
N ILE A 82 16.95 -10.60 44.13
CA ILE A 82 16.23 -11.64 44.88
C ILE A 82 15.24 -12.39 43.96
N PRO A 83 14.85 -13.63 44.29
CA PRO A 83 13.83 -14.35 43.54
C PRO A 83 12.53 -13.54 43.44
N GLY A 84 11.93 -13.49 42.24
CA GLY A 84 10.69 -12.76 41.97
C GLY A 84 10.87 -11.43 41.23
N ILE A 85 12.08 -10.84 41.22
CA ILE A 85 12.38 -9.67 40.39
C ILE A 85 12.39 -10.08 38.91
N GLN A 86 11.63 -9.34 38.08
CA GLN A 86 11.54 -9.53 36.64
C GLN A 86 12.41 -8.52 35.87
N ASN A 87 12.52 -7.27 36.36
CA ASN A 87 13.31 -6.23 35.70
C ASN A 87 14.14 -5.45 36.72
N ILE A 88 15.41 -5.23 36.39
CA ILE A 88 16.33 -4.33 37.09
C ILE A 88 16.54 -3.12 36.18
N LEU A 89 16.22 -1.92 36.67
CA LEU A 89 16.37 -0.67 35.93
C LEU A 89 17.40 0.24 36.62
N ALA A 90 18.53 0.46 35.96
CA ALA A 90 19.61 1.33 36.40
C ALA A 90 19.62 2.63 35.59
N ARG A 91 19.57 3.79 36.27
CA ARG A 91 19.76 5.11 35.64
C ARG A 91 21.04 5.80 36.11
N VAL A 92 21.62 6.61 35.23
CA VAL A 92 22.73 7.52 35.55
C VAL A 92 22.25 8.96 35.49
N VAL A 93 22.49 9.72 36.56
CA VAL A 93 21.95 11.09 36.75
C VAL A 93 23.02 12.19 36.84
N GLY A 94 24.31 11.83 36.95
CA GLY A 94 25.39 12.81 37.19
C GLY A 94 25.87 13.58 35.95
N GLY A 95 25.40 13.23 34.76
CA GLY A 95 25.70 13.95 33.51
C GLY A 95 26.94 13.49 32.74
N ASP A 96 27.78 12.63 33.34
CA ASP A 96 28.91 12.02 32.66
C ASP A 96 28.50 10.78 31.83
N PRO A 97 29.15 10.51 30.69
CA PRO A 97 28.94 9.27 29.93
C PRO A 97 29.43 8.04 30.73
N SER A 98 28.85 6.87 30.45
CA SER A 98 29.26 5.61 31.06
C SER A 98 30.33 4.92 30.22
N VAL A 99 31.56 4.83 30.73
CA VAL A 99 32.64 4.05 30.09
C VAL A 99 32.79 2.70 30.80
N ILE A 100 32.44 1.62 30.10
CA ILE A 100 32.36 0.26 30.61
C ILE A 100 33.42 -0.59 29.92
N ASN A 101 34.49 -0.93 30.63
CA ASN A 101 35.51 -1.87 30.16
C ASN A 101 35.44 -3.22 30.89
N GLY A 102 34.60 -3.38 31.90
CA GLY A 102 34.52 -4.60 32.74
C GLY A 102 33.29 -5.49 32.45
N LEU A 103 33.00 -6.39 33.38
CA LEU A 103 31.85 -7.30 33.33
C LEU A 103 30.63 -6.70 34.03
N ILE A 104 29.46 -6.73 33.39
CA ILE A 104 28.17 -6.48 34.05
C ILE A 104 27.49 -7.82 34.33
N GLN A 105 27.11 -8.05 35.58
CA GLN A 105 26.55 -9.31 36.05
C GLN A 105 25.27 -9.09 36.86
N VAL A 106 24.32 -10.01 36.75
CA VAL A 106 23.16 -10.11 37.65
C VAL A 106 23.21 -11.44 38.39
N THR A 107 23.06 -11.41 39.71
CA THR A 107 23.07 -12.60 40.57
C THR A 107 21.78 -12.67 41.39
N GLY A 108 21.19 -13.86 41.56
CA GLY A 108 20.07 -14.10 42.50
C GLY A 108 18.66 -14.06 41.91
N SER A 109 18.50 -13.71 40.63
CA SER A 109 17.21 -13.74 39.91
C SER A 109 17.42 -13.94 38.41
N ASN A 110 16.36 -14.25 37.65
CA ASN A 110 16.37 -14.28 36.19
C ASN A 110 15.82 -12.97 35.58
N ALA A 111 16.26 -11.83 36.12
CA ALA A 111 15.72 -10.51 35.76
C ALA A 111 16.37 -9.93 34.49
N ASN A 112 15.59 -9.21 33.70
CA ASN A 112 16.09 -8.34 32.63
C ASN A 112 16.87 -7.16 33.22
N LEU A 113 17.87 -6.65 32.51
CA LEU A 113 18.64 -5.48 32.93
C LEU A 113 18.51 -4.33 31.93
N TYR A 114 18.07 -3.17 32.42
CA TYR A 114 17.98 -1.92 31.67
C TYR A 114 19.01 -0.94 32.21
N LEU A 115 19.91 -0.45 31.36
CA LEU A 115 20.89 0.60 31.67
C LEU A 115 20.58 1.87 30.88
N MET A 116 20.28 2.95 31.60
CA MET A 116 19.90 4.24 31.02
C MET A 116 20.91 5.32 31.37
N ASN A 117 21.56 5.91 30.36
CA ASN A 117 22.40 7.10 30.54
C ASN A 117 22.25 8.07 29.35
N PRO A 118 21.53 9.19 29.50
CA PRO A 118 21.38 10.19 28.44
C PRO A 118 22.68 10.85 27.98
N ALA A 119 23.73 10.84 28.79
CA ALA A 119 25.02 11.44 28.44
C ALA A 119 25.78 10.65 27.36
N GLY A 120 25.52 9.35 27.25
CA GLY A 120 26.19 8.43 26.33
C GLY A 120 26.75 7.18 27.04
N ILE A 121 26.98 6.11 26.29
CA ILE A 121 27.49 4.83 26.80
C ILE A 121 28.57 4.29 25.85
N VAL A 122 29.72 3.90 26.40
CA VAL A 122 30.80 3.24 25.67
C VAL A 122 31.09 1.90 26.32
N PHE A 123 30.83 0.80 25.61
CA PHE A 123 31.31 -0.53 25.96
C PHE A 123 32.66 -0.72 25.25
N GLY A 124 33.75 -0.68 25.99
CA GLY A 124 35.09 -0.86 25.43
C GLY A 124 35.42 -2.33 25.10
N PRO A 125 36.61 -2.61 24.56
CA PRO A 125 36.96 -3.93 24.00
C PRO A 125 36.89 -5.11 24.98
N THR A 126 37.07 -4.84 26.27
CA THR A 126 37.01 -5.87 27.33
C THR A 126 35.64 -5.96 28.01
N ALA A 127 34.66 -5.15 27.58
CA ALA A 127 33.32 -5.16 28.14
C ALA A 127 32.61 -6.49 27.84
N SER A 128 31.93 -7.05 28.84
CA SER A 128 31.16 -8.28 28.69
C SER A 128 29.92 -8.30 29.58
N LEU A 129 28.98 -9.20 29.25
CA LEU A 129 27.74 -9.41 29.99
C LEU A 129 27.67 -10.82 30.56
N ASN A 130 27.20 -10.94 31.80
CA ASN A 130 26.73 -12.16 32.43
C ASN A 130 25.34 -11.89 33.03
N VAL A 131 24.37 -11.72 32.14
CA VAL A 131 22.97 -11.39 32.47
C VAL A 131 22.10 -12.58 32.08
N PRO A 132 21.24 -13.10 32.98
CA PRO A 132 20.52 -14.34 32.77
C PRO A 132 19.30 -14.18 31.83
N ALA A 133 18.77 -12.96 31.69
CA ALA A 133 17.66 -12.61 30.79
C ALA A 133 18.06 -11.49 29.79
N ALA A 134 17.11 -10.69 29.31
CA ALA A 134 17.36 -9.66 28.29
C ALA A 134 18.17 -8.46 28.83
N PHE A 135 18.96 -7.83 27.95
CA PHE A 135 19.74 -6.63 28.25
C PHE A 135 19.33 -5.46 27.33
N THR A 136 19.06 -4.31 27.92
CA THR A 136 18.75 -3.08 27.18
C THR A 136 19.65 -1.94 27.65
N ALA A 137 20.35 -1.29 26.72
CA ALA A 137 21.09 -0.06 26.98
C ALA A 137 20.47 1.10 26.20
N THR A 138 20.24 2.24 26.85
CA THR A 138 19.59 3.38 26.22
C THR A 138 20.14 4.74 26.66
N THR A 139 20.12 5.72 25.74
CA THR A 139 20.35 7.14 26.04
C THR A 139 19.05 7.96 26.12
N ALA A 140 17.90 7.28 26.19
CA ALA A 140 16.61 7.91 26.43
C ALA A 140 16.59 8.64 27.78
N ASN A 141 15.77 9.69 27.87
CA ASN A 141 15.59 10.45 29.10
C ASN A 141 14.57 9.81 30.06
N ARG A 142 13.69 8.94 29.55
CA ARG A 142 12.63 8.28 30.32
C ARG A 142 12.34 6.88 29.78
N ILE A 143 11.98 5.96 30.68
CA ILE A 143 11.37 4.66 30.36
C ILE A 143 9.92 4.68 30.85
N GLY A 144 8.97 4.43 29.95
CA GLY A 144 7.55 4.27 30.26
C GLY A 144 7.16 2.82 30.49
N PHE A 145 6.15 2.63 31.34
CA PHE A 145 5.62 1.33 31.75
C PHE A 145 4.22 1.10 31.20
N SER A 146 3.81 -0.17 31.10
CA SER A 146 2.48 -0.58 30.59
C SER A 146 1.29 0.00 31.35
N ASN A 147 1.49 0.42 32.59
CA ASN A 147 0.47 1.06 33.42
C ASN A 147 0.41 2.60 33.25
N GLY A 148 1.23 3.17 32.36
CA GLY A 148 1.37 4.62 32.12
C GLY A 148 2.40 5.33 33.00
N GLY A 149 3.05 4.63 33.94
CA GLY A 149 4.11 5.15 34.79
C GLY A 149 5.38 5.50 34.01
N GLN A 150 6.17 6.46 34.50
CA GLN A 150 7.41 6.90 33.86
C GLN A 150 8.58 6.91 34.83
N PHE A 151 9.63 6.16 34.50
CA PHE A 151 10.93 6.21 35.14
C PHE A 151 11.80 7.25 34.45
N ASN A 152 12.03 8.37 35.15
CA ASN A 152 12.72 9.54 34.60
C ASN A 152 14.20 9.55 35.00
N THR A 153 15.04 10.16 34.18
CA THR A 153 16.46 10.41 34.52
C THR A 153 16.66 11.62 35.42
N VAL A 154 15.73 12.57 35.39
CA VAL A 154 15.82 13.84 36.10
C VAL A 154 14.54 14.03 36.92
N GLY A 155 14.70 14.45 38.18
CA GLY A 155 13.60 14.67 39.11
C GLY A 155 13.19 13.43 39.91
N PRO A 156 12.22 13.58 40.84
CA PRO A 156 11.76 12.49 41.69
C PRO A 156 10.98 11.44 40.88
N ASN A 157 11.08 10.17 41.29
CA ASN A 157 10.28 9.07 40.75
C ASN A 157 9.40 8.45 41.83
N SER A 158 8.16 8.14 41.48
CA SER A 158 7.22 7.43 42.35
C SER A 158 7.32 5.91 42.14
N TYR A 159 8.38 5.28 42.65
CA TYR A 159 8.74 3.87 42.38
C TYR A 159 7.59 2.89 42.57
N ALA A 160 6.81 3.03 43.65
CA ALA A 160 5.66 2.16 43.94
C ALA A 160 4.61 2.12 42.79
N THR A 161 4.52 3.18 41.98
CA THR A 161 3.59 3.29 40.85
C THR A 161 4.16 2.78 39.53
N LEU A 162 5.42 2.36 39.47
CA LEU A 162 6.08 1.88 38.25
C LEU A 162 5.95 0.36 38.11
N THR A 163 4.70 -0.12 38.04
CA THR A 163 4.34 -1.55 37.91
C THR A 163 4.17 -1.97 36.45
N GLY A 164 4.30 -3.26 36.17
CA GLY A 164 4.22 -3.81 34.81
C GLY A 164 5.53 -3.74 34.01
N LEU A 165 5.45 -3.89 32.68
CA LEU A 165 6.62 -4.04 31.82
C LEU A 165 7.12 -2.69 31.28
N PRO A 166 8.45 -2.46 31.23
CA PRO A 166 9.05 -1.39 30.45
C PRO A 166 8.71 -1.56 28.97
N GLN A 167 8.14 -0.53 28.33
CA GLN A 167 7.67 -0.62 26.94
C GLN A 167 7.93 0.65 26.11
N ASP A 168 8.18 1.80 26.74
CA ASP A 168 8.36 3.07 26.03
C ASP A 168 9.70 3.72 26.39
N PHE A 169 10.37 4.35 25.43
CA PHE A 169 11.60 5.10 25.63
C PHE A 169 11.43 6.51 25.07
N THR A 170 11.54 7.52 25.92
CA THR A 170 11.32 8.92 25.51
C THR A 170 12.64 9.67 25.39
N PHE A 171 12.91 10.18 24.19
CA PHE A 171 14.03 11.06 23.88
C PHE A 171 13.54 12.50 23.82
N THR A 172 14.06 13.32 24.73
CA THR A 172 13.68 14.74 24.87
C THR A 172 14.79 15.69 24.43
N ALA A 173 16.01 15.19 24.23
CA ALA A 173 17.13 15.96 23.71
C ALA A 173 17.05 16.08 22.17
N LEU A 174 17.38 17.26 21.63
CA LEU A 174 17.54 17.46 20.18
C LEU A 174 18.72 16.65 19.63
N GLN A 175 19.75 16.45 20.45
CA GLN A 175 20.88 15.56 20.17
C GLN A 175 20.97 14.52 21.28
N PRO A 176 20.31 13.36 21.16
CA PRO A 176 20.45 12.31 22.15
C PRO A 176 21.87 11.74 22.19
N GLY A 177 22.29 11.22 23.34
CA GLY A 177 23.63 10.66 23.53
C GLY A 177 23.91 9.45 22.64
N ALA A 178 25.18 9.22 22.34
CA ALA A 178 25.62 8.09 21.52
C ALA A 178 25.89 6.82 22.35
N ILE A 179 25.76 5.66 21.71
CA ILE A 179 26.18 4.35 22.22
C ILE A 179 27.26 3.79 21.29
N VAL A 180 28.41 3.39 21.84
CA VAL A 180 29.48 2.71 21.11
C VAL A 180 29.74 1.36 21.77
N ASN A 181 29.61 0.26 21.03
CA ASN A 181 29.98 -1.08 21.47
C ASN A 181 31.18 -1.61 20.72
N ALA A 182 32.29 -1.80 21.43
CA ALA A 182 33.49 -2.50 20.99
C ALA A 182 33.72 -3.82 21.74
N GLY A 183 32.85 -4.17 22.70
CA GLY A 183 32.97 -5.36 23.55
C GLY A 183 32.16 -6.56 23.06
N GLN A 184 31.97 -7.54 23.96
CA GLN A 184 31.24 -8.78 23.73
C GLN A 184 29.94 -8.81 24.55
N LEU A 185 28.85 -8.36 23.95
CA LEU A 185 27.54 -8.30 24.60
C LEU A 185 26.75 -9.58 24.31
N THR A 186 26.89 -10.57 25.19
CA THR A 186 26.23 -11.88 25.04
C THR A 186 25.18 -12.09 26.12
N VAL A 187 24.00 -12.59 25.73
CA VAL A 187 22.92 -13.02 26.64
C VAL A 187 22.59 -14.50 26.44
N GLY A 188 21.80 -15.06 27.37
CA GLY A 188 21.35 -16.45 27.29
C GLY A 188 20.46 -16.76 26.08
N GLN A 189 20.21 -18.06 25.85
CA GLN A 189 19.37 -18.52 24.75
C GLN A 189 17.93 -17.96 24.83
N GLY A 190 17.40 -17.51 23.69
CA GLY A 190 16.04 -16.94 23.59
C GLY A 190 15.89 -15.53 24.15
N GLN A 191 16.97 -14.91 24.63
CA GLN A 191 16.94 -13.56 25.22
C GLN A 191 17.23 -12.47 24.18
N ALA A 192 17.05 -11.20 24.58
CA ALA A 192 17.24 -10.06 23.68
C ALA A 192 18.37 -9.13 24.12
N VAL A 193 19.06 -8.52 23.15
CA VAL A 193 19.95 -7.36 23.35
C VAL A 193 19.43 -6.17 22.57
N THR A 194 19.15 -5.06 23.25
CA THR A 194 18.64 -3.83 22.63
C THR A 194 19.54 -2.64 22.95
N LEU A 195 20.03 -1.95 21.92
CA LEU A 195 20.79 -0.70 22.02
C LEU A 195 20.01 0.45 21.37
N LEU A 196 19.60 1.43 22.17
CA LEU A 196 18.77 2.57 21.74
C LEU A 196 19.45 3.90 22.04
N GLY A 197 19.94 4.61 21.03
CA GLY A 197 20.65 5.89 21.24
C GLY A 197 20.43 6.92 20.13
N GLY A 198 20.99 8.12 20.29
CA GLY A 198 20.98 9.13 19.22
C GLY A 198 21.84 8.70 18.04
N VAL A 199 23.02 8.16 18.34
CA VAL A 199 23.90 7.47 17.39
C VAL A 199 24.27 6.14 18.01
N VAL A 200 24.23 5.05 17.25
CA VAL A 200 24.63 3.72 17.75
C VAL A 200 25.67 3.11 16.83
N ILE A 201 26.82 2.75 17.38
CA ILE A 201 27.92 2.14 16.63
C ILE A 201 28.30 0.81 17.28
N ASN A 202 28.31 -0.26 16.50
CA ASN A 202 28.78 -1.57 16.92
C ASN A 202 30.01 -2.00 16.10
N THR A 203 31.18 -2.04 16.73
CA THR A 203 32.43 -2.60 16.20
C THR A 203 32.80 -3.94 16.85
N GLY A 204 32.20 -4.25 18.01
CA GLY A 204 32.36 -5.51 18.72
C GLY A 204 31.34 -6.58 18.31
N THR A 205 31.08 -7.51 19.21
CA THR A 205 30.15 -8.63 18.98
C THR A 205 28.92 -8.51 19.88
N ILE A 206 27.73 -8.73 19.32
CA ILE A 206 26.49 -8.93 20.05
C ILE A 206 25.96 -10.33 19.73
N ALA A 207 25.69 -11.13 20.76
CA ALA A 207 25.21 -12.50 20.61
C ALA A 207 23.97 -12.78 21.46
N ALA A 208 22.89 -13.22 20.82
CA ALA A 208 21.63 -13.60 21.48
C ALA A 208 21.03 -14.86 20.82
N PRO A 209 21.61 -16.06 21.07
CA PRO A 209 21.25 -17.28 20.35
C PRO A 209 19.75 -17.62 20.46
N GLY A 210 19.05 -17.73 19.33
CA GLY A 210 17.62 -18.04 19.27
C GLY A 210 16.72 -16.93 19.81
N GLY A 211 17.27 -15.73 20.00
CA GLY A 211 16.59 -14.55 20.53
C GLY A 211 16.60 -13.39 19.54
N GLN A 212 16.73 -12.17 20.05
CA GLN A 212 16.59 -10.94 19.26
C GLN A 212 17.76 -9.97 19.50
N ILE A 213 18.24 -9.31 18.44
CA ILE A 213 19.17 -8.18 18.53
C ILE A 213 18.54 -6.96 17.88
N THR A 214 18.47 -5.85 18.61
CA THR A 214 17.95 -4.58 18.11
C THR A 214 18.97 -3.46 18.32
N ILE A 215 19.43 -2.86 17.22
CA ILE A 215 20.19 -1.62 17.20
C ILE A 215 19.30 -0.55 16.58
N ALA A 216 18.97 0.51 17.33
CA ALA A 216 18.19 1.61 16.77
C ALA A 216 18.74 2.99 17.15
N ALA A 217 18.96 3.82 16.13
CA ALA A 217 19.39 5.20 16.26
C ALA A 217 18.21 6.17 16.08
N VAL A 218 18.03 7.08 17.03
CA VAL A 218 16.85 7.94 17.15
C VAL A 218 17.16 9.38 16.68
N PRO A 219 16.45 9.92 15.69
CA PRO A 219 16.66 11.29 15.22
C PRO A 219 15.99 12.29 16.17
N GLY A 220 16.75 12.83 17.11
CA GLY A 220 16.30 13.92 17.98
C GLY A 220 15.20 13.52 18.97
N GLN A 221 14.16 14.35 19.06
CA GLN A 221 13.07 14.19 20.02
C GLN A 221 12.00 13.21 19.51
N LYS A 222 11.92 12.02 20.12
CA LYS A 222 11.01 10.95 19.71
C LYS A 222 10.55 10.12 20.90
N LEU A 223 9.35 9.56 20.80
CA LEU A 223 8.88 8.48 21.64
C LEU A 223 9.02 7.16 20.87
N VAL A 224 9.78 6.23 21.44
CA VAL A 224 10.01 4.89 20.89
C VAL A 224 9.21 3.88 21.69
N ARG A 225 8.39 3.07 21.01
CA ARG A 225 7.60 2.00 21.64
C ARG A 225 8.17 0.63 21.29
N VAL A 226 8.13 -0.28 22.25
CA VAL A 226 8.60 -1.66 22.14
C VAL A 226 7.47 -2.59 22.58
N SER A 227 7.18 -3.65 21.82
CA SER A 227 6.22 -4.68 22.21
C SER A 227 6.81 -5.62 23.25
N GLN A 228 5.96 -6.44 23.87
CA GLN A 228 6.41 -7.53 24.74
C GLN A 228 7.38 -8.44 23.95
N SER A 229 8.57 -8.66 24.52
CA SER A 229 9.76 -9.38 24.00
C SER A 229 10.85 -8.58 23.25
N GLY A 230 10.85 -7.24 23.24
CA GLY A 230 12.01 -6.45 22.75
C GLY A 230 11.96 -6.06 21.27
N SER A 231 10.85 -6.35 20.59
CA SER A 231 10.61 -5.89 19.21
C SER A 231 10.11 -4.44 19.20
N LEU A 232 10.80 -3.57 18.46
CA LEU A 232 10.37 -2.18 18.25
C LEU A 232 9.06 -2.12 17.46
N LEU A 233 8.07 -1.41 17.99
CA LEU A 233 6.74 -1.19 17.38
C LEU A 233 6.66 0.12 16.60
N SER A 234 7.41 1.14 17.01
CA SER A 234 7.45 2.44 16.33
C SER A 234 8.58 3.32 16.88
N LEU A 235 9.22 4.10 16.01
CA LEU A 235 10.21 5.12 16.36
C LEU A 235 9.68 6.55 16.21
N ASP A 236 8.46 6.74 15.70
CA ASP A 236 8.05 7.99 15.04
C ASP A 236 6.96 8.81 15.75
N LEU A 237 6.61 8.47 16.98
CA LEU A 237 5.65 9.27 17.73
C LEU A 237 6.30 10.59 18.19
N PRO A 238 5.75 11.77 17.84
CA PRO A 238 6.23 13.03 18.36
C PRO A 238 6.03 13.08 19.88
N VAL A 239 6.96 13.71 20.58
CA VAL A 239 6.84 13.93 22.03
C VAL A 239 5.69 14.91 22.26
N GLY A 240 4.63 14.49 22.97
CA GLY A 240 3.44 15.32 23.22
C GLY A 240 3.76 16.62 23.98
N SER A 241 2.98 17.68 23.72
CA SER A 241 3.07 18.98 24.38
C SER A 241 2.80 18.84 25.88
N GLY A 242 3.87 18.71 26.67
CA GLY A 242 3.83 18.43 28.11
C GLY A 242 5.00 17.55 28.62
N GLN A 243 5.77 16.92 27.71
CA GLN A 243 6.92 16.08 28.09
C GLN A 243 8.30 16.69 27.79
N THR A 244 8.35 17.90 27.24
CA THR A 244 9.57 18.68 27.01
C THR A 244 9.98 19.44 28.27
N GLY A 245 10.49 18.71 29.28
CA GLY A 245 11.25 19.32 30.37
C GLY A 245 12.69 19.57 29.93
N SER A 246 13.30 20.69 30.30
CA SER A 246 14.74 20.91 30.12
C SER A 246 15.52 19.86 30.91
N SER A 247 16.21 18.94 30.23
CA SER A 247 17.14 18.02 30.88
C SER A 247 18.42 18.78 31.26
N PRO A 248 18.84 18.82 32.53
CA PRO A 248 20.14 19.36 32.94
C PRO A 248 21.32 18.52 32.42
N ILE A 249 21.08 17.26 32.06
CA ILE A 249 22.09 16.40 31.43
C ILE A 249 22.20 16.80 29.96
N GLN A 250 23.36 17.34 29.59
CA GLN A 250 23.73 17.65 28.21
C GLN A 250 24.41 16.43 27.58
N PRO A 251 23.81 15.76 26.60
CA PRO A 251 24.43 14.63 25.94
C PRO A 251 25.72 15.02 25.21
N LEU A 252 26.74 14.18 25.29
CA LEU A 252 27.95 14.37 24.48
C LEU A 252 27.67 13.93 23.04
N ASN A 253 28.12 14.75 22.08
CA ASN A 253 28.18 14.31 20.69
C ASN A 253 29.25 13.22 20.53
N LEU A 254 29.19 12.46 19.44
CA LEU A 254 30.07 11.31 19.24
C LEU A 254 31.58 11.65 19.29
N PRO A 255 32.08 12.72 18.64
CA PRO A 255 33.49 13.10 18.79
C PRO A 255 33.90 13.35 20.24
N ALA A 256 33.11 14.13 20.99
CA ALA A 256 33.40 14.44 22.39
C ALA A 256 33.37 13.18 23.27
N LEU A 257 32.41 12.27 23.02
CA LEU A 257 32.32 10.98 23.70
C LEU A 257 33.58 10.14 23.49
N LEU A 258 34.06 10.04 22.23
CA LEU A 258 35.24 9.25 21.89
C LEU A 258 36.54 9.85 22.43
N THR A 259 36.59 11.18 22.64
CA THR A 259 37.74 11.86 23.25
C THR A 259 37.65 11.99 24.78
N SER A 260 36.61 11.44 25.40
CA SER A 260 36.39 11.57 26.85
C SER A 260 37.45 10.83 27.68
N PRO A 261 37.88 11.37 28.84
CA PRO A 261 38.82 10.70 29.73
C PRO A 261 38.32 9.31 30.14
N GLY A 262 39.15 8.28 29.97
CA GLY A 262 38.81 6.88 30.29
C GLY A 262 38.35 6.05 29.09
N VAL A 263 38.03 6.67 27.95
CA VAL A 263 37.92 5.98 26.66
C VAL A 263 39.35 5.74 26.15
N THR A 264 39.97 4.65 26.62
CA THR A 264 41.34 4.24 26.25
C THR A 264 41.29 2.87 25.60
N GLY A 265 41.57 2.77 24.30
CA GLY A 265 41.64 1.48 23.59
C GLY A 265 41.06 1.50 22.19
N ALA A 266 41.22 0.40 21.45
CA ALA A 266 40.73 0.24 20.08
C ALA A 266 39.21 0.01 20.05
N THR A 267 38.42 1.08 20.11
CA THR A 267 36.96 1.05 19.92
C THR A 267 36.56 0.76 18.46
N GLY A 268 37.53 0.63 17.55
CA GLY A 268 37.31 0.53 16.11
C GLY A 268 36.89 1.85 15.45
N VAL A 269 36.83 2.94 16.22
CA VAL A 269 36.44 4.28 15.75
C VAL A 269 37.39 5.32 16.34
N VAL A 270 37.90 6.23 15.50
CA VAL A 270 38.85 7.28 15.91
C VAL A 270 38.34 8.66 15.50
N VAL A 271 38.80 9.69 16.21
CA VAL A 271 38.58 11.08 15.83
C VAL A 271 39.88 11.63 15.23
N GLU A 272 39.86 11.95 13.94
CA GLU A 272 41.01 12.52 13.22
C GLU A 272 40.58 13.84 12.56
N ASN A 273 41.33 14.92 12.80
CA ASN A 273 41.02 16.25 12.25
C ASN A 273 39.58 16.73 12.52
N GLY A 274 38.96 16.29 13.63
CA GLY A 274 37.59 16.64 13.99
C GLY A 274 36.51 15.77 13.33
N GLU A 275 36.88 14.84 12.46
CA GLU A 275 35.97 13.87 11.84
C GLU A 275 36.06 12.50 12.54
N VAL A 276 34.93 11.81 12.62
CA VAL A 276 34.87 10.45 13.16
C VAL A 276 35.08 9.45 12.03
N LYS A 277 36.06 8.57 12.17
CA LYS A 277 36.41 7.55 11.19
C LYS A 277 36.30 6.15 11.77
N LEU A 278 35.77 5.23 10.98
CA LEU A 278 35.84 3.81 11.24
C LEU A 278 37.23 3.30 10.85
N THR A 279 37.98 2.72 11.79
CA THR A 279 39.40 2.34 11.57
C THR A 279 39.54 1.18 10.60
N SER A 280 38.60 0.24 10.61
CA SER A 280 38.63 -0.95 9.74
C SER A 280 38.45 -0.60 8.26
N ALA A 281 37.62 0.40 7.96
CA ALA A 281 37.29 0.80 6.59
C ALA A 281 37.96 2.12 6.15
N ASN A 282 38.74 2.76 7.02
CA ASN A 282 39.29 4.11 6.83
C ASN A 282 38.24 5.10 6.26
N THR A 283 37.00 5.02 6.77
CA THR A 283 35.84 5.71 6.23
C THR A 283 35.29 6.71 7.23
N VAL A 284 34.97 7.91 6.79
CA VAL A 284 34.32 8.94 7.62
C VAL A 284 32.85 8.58 7.82
N ILE A 285 32.40 8.53 9.07
CA ILE A 285 31.01 8.24 9.41
C ILE A 285 30.28 9.52 9.87
N PRO A 286 29.01 9.74 9.47
CA PRO A 286 28.22 10.85 9.98
C PRO A 286 28.02 10.74 11.49
N THR A 287 28.03 11.88 12.16
CA THR A 287 27.80 11.96 13.61
C THR A 287 26.42 12.53 13.95
N ASN A 288 25.55 12.66 12.95
CA ASN A 288 24.19 13.20 13.12
C ASN A 288 23.31 12.20 13.89
N PRO A 289 22.43 12.67 14.79
CA PRO A 289 21.41 11.81 15.40
C PRO A 289 20.58 11.06 14.36
N GLY A 290 20.16 9.84 14.70
CA GLY A 290 19.52 8.90 13.79
C GLY A 290 20.49 8.08 12.95
N THR A 291 21.79 8.03 13.27
CA THR A 291 22.79 7.23 12.54
C THR A 291 23.11 5.93 13.28
N ALA A 292 22.95 4.78 12.61
CA ALA A 292 23.31 3.45 13.10
C ALA A 292 24.41 2.82 12.23
N ILE A 293 25.51 2.38 12.84
CA ILE A 293 26.66 1.78 12.14
C ILE A 293 26.99 0.41 12.75
N VAL A 294 27.19 -0.60 11.91
CA VAL A 294 27.66 -1.92 12.32
C VAL A 294 28.90 -2.28 11.50
N SER A 295 29.98 -2.65 12.18
CA SER A 295 31.22 -3.15 11.57
C SER A 295 31.73 -4.46 12.19
N GLY A 296 31.18 -4.87 13.32
CA GLY A 296 31.45 -6.16 13.93
C GLY A 296 30.39 -7.22 13.63
N THR A 297 30.16 -8.10 14.60
CA THR A 297 29.30 -9.28 14.45
C THR A 297 28.01 -9.12 15.26
N LEU A 298 26.86 -9.38 14.63
CA LEU A 298 25.57 -9.57 15.28
C LEU A 298 25.11 -11.00 14.99
N THR A 299 24.92 -11.83 16.02
CA THR A 299 24.49 -13.21 15.81
C THR A 299 23.38 -13.63 16.76
N THR A 300 22.30 -14.13 16.17
CA THR A 300 21.20 -14.79 16.87
C THR A 300 21.05 -16.24 16.44
N ALA A 301 22.01 -16.76 15.67
CA ALA A 301 21.97 -18.09 15.12
C ALA A 301 21.74 -19.17 16.20
N SER A 302 20.87 -20.12 15.92
CA SER A 302 20.46 -21.16 16.86
C SER A 302 20.00 -22.40 16.12
N SER A 303 20.32 -23.59 16.62
CA SER A 303 19.86 -24.86 16.03
C SER A 303 18.46 -25.27 16.47
N THR A 304 17.76 -24.48 17.30
CA THR A 304 16.47 -24.88 17.90
C THR A 304 15.38 -23.83 17.82
N ALA A 305 15.69 -22.58 17.46
CA ALA A 305 14.74 -21.48 17.45
C ALA A 305 14.97 -20.55 16.25
N VAL A 306 13.90 -19.96 15.75
CA VAL A 306 13.93 -18.87 14.77
C VAL A 306 14.30 -17.58 15.51
N SER A 307 15.04 -16.70 14.86
CA SER A 307 15.64 -15.53 15.50
C SER A 307 15.56 -14.26 14.66
N GLU A 308 15.82 -13.09 15.25
CA GLU A 308 15.67 -11.80 14.58
C GLU A 308 16.82 -10.81 14.86
N ILE A 309 17.24 -10.07 13.83
CA ILE A 309 18.18 -8.95 13.93
C ILE A 309 17.56 -7.70 13.29
N LYS A 310 17.57 -6.57 14.00
CA LYS A 310 17.09 -5.26 13.53
C LYS A 310 18.20 -4.22 13.64
N VAL A 311 18.50 -3.53 12.54
CA VAL A 311 19.43 -2.38 12.50
C VAL A 311 18.68 -1.19 11.89
N LEU A 312 18.33 -0.21 12.71
CA LEU A 312 17.36 0.84 12.38
C LEU A 312 17.92 2.24 12.67
N GLY A 313 17.48 3.22 11.89
CA GLY A 313 17.83 4.63 12.05
C GLY A 313 17.53 5.41 10.77
N SER A 314 17.59 6.74 10.83
CA SER A 314 17.47 7.58 9.63
C SER A 314 18.60 7.36 8.61
N ARG A 315 19.77 6.91 9.08
CA ARG A 315 20.94 6.53 8.28
C ARG A 315 21.51 5.23 8.83
N VAL A 316 21.66 4.21 7.99
CA VAL A 316 22.17 2.90 8.38
C VAL A 316 23.38 2.54 7.53
N GLY A 317 24.46 2.06 8.17
CA GLY A 317 25.67 1.62 7.49
C GLY A 317 26.21 0.29 8.02
N LEU A 318 26.42 -0.68 7.14
CA LEU A 318 27.10 -1.95 7.41
C LEU A 318 28.48 -1.96 6.72
N PHE A 319 29.54 -2.19 7.50
CA PHE A 319 30.93 -2.10 7.04
C PHE A 319 31.75 -3.31 7.50
N ALA A 320 32.08 -4.23 6.60
CA ALA A 320 32.67 -5.53 6.97
C ALA A 320 31.83 -6.27 8.05
N ALA A 321 30.52 -6.00 8.10
CA ALA A 321 29.65 -6.49 9.17
C ALA A 321 29.26 -7.94 8.92
N THR A 322 29.13 -8.73 9.99
CA THR A 322 28.57 -10.09 9.92
C THR A 322 27.27 -10.15 10.70
N LEU A 323 26.14 -10.32 10.00
CA LEU A 323 24.83 -10.52 10.60
C LEU A 323 24.40 -11.97 10.36
N ASN A 324 24.12 -12.74 11.41
CA ASN A 324 23.73 -14.15 11.30
C ASN A 324 22.52 -14.50 12.18
N ALA A 325 21.38 -14.77 11.53
CA ALA A 325 20.14 -15.21 12.13
C ALA A 325 19.74 -16.64 11.68
N SER A 326 20.70 -17.46 11.28
CA SER A 326 20.44 -18.81 10.75
C SER A 326 19.87 -19.76 11.82
N GLY A 327 18.91 -20.62 11.45
CA GLY A 327 18.30 -21.54 12.40
C GLY A 327 17.50 -22.68 11.77
N PRO A 328 16.69 -23.48 12.51
CA PRO A 328 15.97 -24.64 11.96
C PRO A 328 15.12 -24.28 10.74
N SER A 329 14.54 -23.08 10.78
CA SER A 329 14.16 -22.28 9.63
C SER A 329 14.94 -20.97 9.76
N GLY A 330 15.29 -20.36 8.63
CA GLY A 330 16.06 -19.12 8.64
C GLY A 330 15.35 -17.99 9.39
N GLY A 331 16.13 -17.16 10.10
CA GLY A 331 15.62 -16.02 10.86
C GLY A 331 15.21 -14.82 10.01
N THR A 332 14.93 -13.70 10.68
CA THR A 332 14.59 -12.42 10.04
C THR A 332 15.68 -11.38 10.31
N ILE A 333 16.14 -10.69 9.26
CA ILE A 333 17.09 -9.59 9.38
C ILE A 333 16.50 -8.36 8.68
N LEU A 334 16.31 -7.28 9.43
CA LEU A 334 15.81 -6.00 8.92
C LEU A 334 16.88 -4.93 9.06
N VAL A 335 17.32 -4.37 7.93
CA VAL A 335 18.33 -3.32 7.86
C VAL A 335 17.69 -2.09 7.22
N GLY A 336 17.55 -1.03 8.00
CA GLY A 336 16.99 0.24 7.54
C GLY A 336 15.46 0.28 7.43
N GLY A 337 14.75 -0.83 7.28
CA GLY A 337 13.28 -0.81 7.25
C GLY A 337 12.68 -2.20 7.15
N ASP A 338 11.35 -2.27 6.99
CA ASP A 338 10.62 -3.52 6.74
C ASP A 338 10.32 -3.70 5.25
N TYR A 339 9.71 -4.84 4.94
CA TYR A 339 9.32 -5.24 3.60
C TYR A 339 8.47 -4.16 2.91
N GLN A 340 8.90 -3.72 1.72
CA GLN A 340 8.32 -2.63 0.93
C GLN A 340 8.16 -1.30 1.70
N GLY A 341 8.88 -1.13 2.81
CA GLY A 341 8.75 0.01 3.70
C GLY A 341 7.36 0.15 4.36
N GLN A 342 6.54 -0.90 4.38
CA GLN A 342 5.16 -0.89 4.90
C GLN A 342 5.02 -1.45 6.32
N GLY A 343 6.13 -1.76 6.98
CA GLY A 343 6.12 -2.35 8.32
C GLY A 343 5.92 -1.35 9.45
N THR A 344 6.09 -1.86 10.68
CA THR A 344 5.98 -1.07 11.92
C THR A 344 7.30 -0.43 12.33
N VAL A 345 8.42 -0.96 11.82
CA VAL A 345 9.75 -0.36 12.04
C VAL A 345 9.92 0.90 11.18
N PRO A 346 10.65 1.91 11.67
CA PRO A 346 10.95 3.12 10.90
C PRO A 346 11.81 2.80 9.68
N ASN A 347 11.57 3.54 8.59
CA ASN A 347 12.40 3.48 7.40
C ASN A 347 13.57 4.46 7.48
N ALA A 348 14.75 3.98 7.11
CA ALA A 348 15.93 4.78 6.90
C ALA A 348 15.72 5.68 5.69
N GLN A 349 16.35 6.84 5.68
CA GLN A 349 16.47 7.64 4.47
C GLN A 349 17.62 7.12 3.62
N ILE A 350 18.72 6.70 4.26
CA ILE A 350 19.91 6.18 3.56
C ILE A 350 20.37 4.89 4.22
N THR A 351 20.57 3.84 3.42
CA THR A 351 21.16 2.56 3.84
C THR A 351 22.35 2.21 2.96
N TYR A 352 23.50 1.90 3.56
CA TYR A 352 24.71 1.47 2.85
C TYR A 352 25.21 0.12 3.40
N VAL A 353 25.57 -0.80 2.50
CA VAL A 353 26.16 -2.09 2.82
C VAL A 353 27.42 -2.30 1.98
N SER A 354 28.56 -2.39 2.65
CA SER A 354 29.87 -2.56 2.00
C SER A 354 30.06 -3.94 1.36
N PRO A 355 31.00 -4.08 0.39
CA PRO A 355 31.25 -5.34 -0.32
C PRO A 355 31.60 -6.56 0.54
N ASP A 356 32.28 -6.30 1.65
CA ASP A 356 32.75 -7.28 2.62
C ASP A 356 31.75 -7.58 3.74
N SER A 357 30.56 -6.96 3.72
CA SER A 357 29.49 -7.28 4.67
C SER A 357 28.76 -8.57 4.26
N VAL A 358 28.39 -9.38 5.26
CA VAL A 358 27.74 -10.68 5.11
C VAL A 358 26.49 -10.74 5.97
N ILE A 359 25.36 -11.11 5.35
CA ILE A 359 24.05 -11.23 6.00
C ILE A 359 23.52 -12.64 5.74
N GLN A 360 23.31 -13.42 6.80
CA GLN A 360 22.92 -14.83 6.71
C GLN A 360 21.67 -15.10 7.53
N ALA A 361 20.64 -15.66 6.91
CA ALA A 361 19.47 -16.23 7.56
C ALA A 361 19.13 -17.57 6.89
N ASP A 362 20.10 -18.47 6.84
CA ASP A 362 19.95 -19.80 6.25
C ASP A 362 19.16 -20.74 7.15
N ALA A 363 18.47 -21.70 6.53
CA ALA A 363 17.88 -22.82 7.24
C ALA A 363 18.90 -23.93 7.52
N ILE A 364 18.83 -24.48 8.71
CA ILE A 364 19.63 -25.61 9.19
C ILE A 364 18.73 -26.85 9.18
N GLY A 365 19.06 -27.84 8.35
CA GLY A 365 18.30 -29.09 8.27
C GLY A 365 17.25 -29.08 7.15
N GLN A 366 15.97 -29.07 7.52
CA GLN A 366 14.82 -29.22 6.58
C GLN A 366 13.91 -27.97 6.46
N GLY A 367 14.23 -26.86 7.14
CA GLY A 367 13.37 -25.68 7.11
C GLY A 367 13.57 -24.78 5.89
N ASN A 368 12.69 -23.79 5.78
CA ASN A 368 12.80 -22.76 4.73
C ASN A 368 13.84 -21.71 5.12
N GLY A 369 14.51 -21.16 4.11
CA GLY A 369 15.38 -19.99 4.27
C GLY A 369 14.62 -18.79 4.84
N GLY A 370 15.36 -17.88 5.46
CA GLY A 370 14.82 -16.77 6.23
C GLY A 370 14.36 -15.57 5.40
N LYS A 371 14.14 -14.45 6.08
CA LYS A 371 13.77 -13.16 5.48
C LYS A 371 14.86 -12.14 5.71
N VAL A 372 15.36 -11.51 4.65
CA VAL A 372 16.31 -10.39 4.75
C VAL A 372 15.74 -9.18 4.00
N VAL A 373 15.65 -8.04 4.68
CA VAL A 373 15.24 -6.77 4.07
C VAL A 373 16.33 -5.73 4.29
N VAL A 374 16.73 -5.08 3.20
CA VAL A 374 17.60 -3.91 3.19
C VAL A 374 16.84 -2.77 2.52
N TRP A 375 16.45 -1.76 3.31
CA TRP A 375 15.51 -0.72 2.88
C TRP A 375 16.02 0.69 3.18
N ALA A 376 15.67 1.63 2.30
CA ALA A 376 15.69 3.06 2.57
C ALA A 376 14.68 3.82 1.70
N ASP A 377 14.07 4.88 2.24
CA ASP A 377 13.11 5.74 1.53
C ASP A 377 13.77 6.66 0.48
N GLN A 378 15.06 7.00 0.66
CA GLN A 378 15.78 7.87 -0.27
C GLN A 378 16.82 7.07 -1.06
N SER A 379 17.75 6.38 -0.41
CA SER A 379 18.84 5.70 -1.12
C SER A 379 19.34 4.46 -0.42
N THR A 380 19.30 3.33 -1.12
CA THR A 380 19.95 2.08 -0.69
C THR A 380 21.11 1.76 -1.59
N VAL A 381 22.28 1.50 -1.01
CA VAL A 381 23.47 1.03 -1.71
C VAL A 381 23.89 -0.29 -1.12
N PHE A 382 23.81 -1.35 -1.91
CA PHE A 382 24.06 -2.71 -1.47
C PHE A 382 25.14 -3.37 -2.32
N GLN A 383 26.28 -3.67 -1.69
CA GLN A 383 27.42 -4.32 -2.34
C GLN A 383 27.80 -5.65 -1.65
N GLY A 384 27.19 -5.96 -0.50
CA GLY A 384 27.53 -7.12 0.32
C GLY A 384 26.95 -8.44 -0.18
N ASN A 385 26.91 -9.43 0.71
CA ASN A 385 26.45 -10.79 0.41
C ASN A 385 25.27 -11.17 1.32
N ILE A 386 24.16 -11.61 0.73
CA ILE A 386 23.00 -12.16 1.45
C ILE A 386 22.87 -13.66 1.15
N SER A 387 22.62 -14.46 2.19
CA SER A 387 22.25 -15.87 2.07
C SER A 387 20.99 -16.17 2.88
N VAL A 388 19.98 -16.74 2.21
CA VAL A 388 18.73 -17.23 2.80
C VAL A 388 18.37 -18.60 2.22
N GLN A 389 19.31 -19.53 2.28
CA GLN A 389 19.17 -20.85 1.66
C GLN A 389 18.16 -21.72 2.39
N GLY A 390 17.42 -22.53 1.62
CA GLY A 390 16.63 -23.63 2.14
C GLY A 390 17.51 -24.73 2.74
N GLY A 391 16.95 -25.55 3.60
CA GLY A 391 17.67 -26.59 4.31
C GLY A 391 18.29 -27.63 3.35
N LYS A 392 19.46 -28.16 3.72
CA LYS A 392 20.19 -29.15 2.90
C LYS A 392 19.40 -30.44 2.64
N THR A 393 18.48 -30.80 3.52
CA THR A 393 17.70 -32.05 3.43
C THR A 393 16.21 -31.80 3.18
N GLY A 394 15.80 -30.54 2.94
CA GLY A 394 14.41 -30.14 2.69
C GLY A 394 14.19 -28.64 2.92
N GLY A 395 13.09 -28.10 2.40
CA GLY A 395 12.70 -26.70 2.57
C GLY A 395 13.05 -25.79 1.39
N ASN A 396 12.29 -24.70 1.24
CA ASN A 396 12.42 -23.72 0.17
C ASN A 396 13.41 -22.61 0.53
N GLY A 397 13.88 -21.87 -0.47
CA GLY A 397 14.71 -20.69 -0.26
C GLY A 397 13.89 -19.56 0.33
N GLY A 398 14.58 -18.65 1.00
CA GLY A 398 13.98 -17.52 1.70
C GLY A 398 13.64 -16.32 0.80
N VAL A 399 13.28 -15.22 1.44
CA VAL A 399 12.89 -13.97 0.78
C VAL A 399 13.93 -12.91 1.06
N VAL A 400 14.40 -12.25 0.00
CA VAL A 400 15.31 -11.10 0.07
C VAL A 400 14.66 -9.92 -0.59
N GLU A 401 14.71 -8.76 0.07
CA GLU A 401 14.40 -7.48 -0.52
C GLU A 401 15.60 -6.55 -0.35
N VAL A 402 16.01 -5.93 -1.45
CA VAL A 402 16.97 -4.82 -1.44
C VAL A 402 16.39 -3.68 -2.25
N SER A 403 15.86 -2.68 -1.55
CA SER A 403 15.06 -1.63 -2.16
C SER A 403 15.49 -0.26 -1.65
N GLY A 404 15.49 0.71 -2.55
CA GLY A 404 15.62 2.12 -2.23
C GLY A 404 14.49 2.84 -2.92
N LYS A 405 13.50 3.32 -2.17
CA LYS A 405 12.24 3.83 -2.72
C LYS A 405 12.44 4.89 -3.81
N GLN A 406 13.48 5.72 -3.68
CA GLN A 406 13.93 6.59 -4.77
C GLN A 406 15.09 5.94 -5.52
N ASN A 407 16.25 5.87 -4.88
CA ASN A 407 17.49 5.42 -5.51
C ASN A 407 17.95 4.07 -4.96
N LEU A 408 18.31 3.16 -5.85
CA LEU A 408 18.96 1.90 -5.51
C LEU A 408 20.32 1.84 -6.22
N GLY A 409 21.33 1.29 -5.55
CA GLY A 409 22.58 0.83 -6.14
C GLY A 409 22.81 -0.60 -5.68
N PHE A 410 22.94 -1.56 -6.60
CA PHE A 410 23.02 -2.98 -6.29
C PHE A 410 24.13 -3.64 -7.09
N THR A 411 25.20 -4.05 -6.39
CA THR A 411 26.29 -4.85 -6.96
C THR A 411 26.62 -6.07 -6.09
N GLY A 412 25.83 -6.30 -5.04
CA GLY A 412 26.02 -7.40 -4.12
C GLY A 412 25.50 -8.73 -4.64
N GLN A 413 25.74 -9.80 -3.88
CA GLN A 413 25.32 -11.16 -4.23
C GLN A 413 24.20 -11.62 -3.31
N VAL A 414 23.24 -12.35 -3.87
CA VAL A 414 22.11 -12.91 -3.13
C VAL A 414 21.98 -14.39 -3.46
N ASN A 415 22.03 -15.24 -2.43
CA ASN A 415 21.85 -16.68 -2.54
C ASN A 415 20.55 -17.12 -1.85
N THR A 416 19.56 -17.50 -2.66
CA THR A 416 18.27 -18.04 -2.22
C THR A 416 18.12 -19.52 -2.58
N ALA A 417 19.22 -20.24 -2.80
CA ALA A 417 19.18 -21.63 -3.25
C ALA A 417 18.47 -22.55 -2.24
N ALA A 418 17.80 -23.58 -2.75
CA ALA A 418 17.19 -24.63 -1.95
C ALA A 418 17.51 -25.99 -2.58
N PRO A 419 18.50 -26.73 -2.06
CA PRO A 419 18.98 -27.97 -2.69
C PRO A 419 17.91 -29.04 -2.90
N GLN A 420 16.83 -29.03 -2.12
CA GLN A 420 15.73 -30.01 -2.15
C GLN A 420 14.34 -29.34 -2.21
N GLY A 421 14.28 -28.05 -2.54
CA GLY A 421 13.04 -27.27 -2.54
C GLY A 421 13.02 -26.21 -3.65
N GLN A 422 12.01 -25.34 -3.62
CA GLN A 422 11.95 -24.21 -4.55
C GLN A 422 12.95 -23.13 -4.15
N THR A 423 13.69 -22.58 -5.10
CA THR A 423 14.54 -21.41 -4.88
C THR A 423 13.72 -20.22 -4.38
N GLY A 424 14.31 -19.42 -3.51
CA GLY A 424 13.65 -18.25 -2.93
C GLY A 424 13.62 -17.04 -3.85
N THR A 425 13.16 -15.90 -3.31
CA THR A 425 12.85 -14.69 -4.07
C THR A 425 13.81 -13.53 -3.77
N LEU A 426 14.18 -12.75 -4.79
CA LEU A 426 14.80 -11.44 -4.68
C LEU A 426 13.86 -10.37 -5.24
N LEU A 427 13.49 -9.39 -4.41
CA LEU A 427 12.75 -8.18 -4.79
C LEU A 427 13.70 -6.98 -4.84
N LEU A 428 13.64 -6.24 -5.95
CA LEU A 428 14.25 -4.92 -6.13
C LEU A 428 13.13 -3.92 -6.48
N ASP A 429 12.96 -2.87 -5.67
CA ASP A 429 11.85 -1.91 -5.82
C ASP A 429 12.29 -0.41 -5.80
N PRO A 430 12.97 0.11 -6.86
CA PRO A 430 13.33 1.53 -6.98
C PRO A 430 12.29 2.41 -7.73
N ASP A 431 12.55 3.72 -7.86
CA ASP A 431 11.70 4.60 -8.68
C ASP A 431 11.79 4.28 -10.18
N ASN A 432 13.00 4.02 -10.67
CA ASN A 432 13.30 3.74 -12.08
C ASN A 432 14.41 2.69 -12.18
N VAL A 433 14.34 1.83 -13.19
CA VAL A 433 15.35 0.79 -13.48
C VAL A 433 15.93 0.99 -14.88
N GLN A 434 17.25 0.99 -14.98
CA GLN A 434 17.97 0.95 -16.25
C GLN A 434 18.86 -0.30 -16.31
N VAL A 435 18.71 -1.11 -17.36
CA VAL A 435 19.51 -2.31 -17.59
C VAL A 435 20.58 -2.05 -18.65
N ILE A 436 21.85 -2.31 -18.31
CA ILE A 436 23.02 -1.97 -19.15
C ILE A 436 23.86 -3.20 -19.59
N SER A 437 24.71 -3.05 -20.62
CA SER A 437 25.33 -4.17 -21.36
C SER A 437 26.57 -4.80 -20.70
N SER A 438 27.21 -4.14 -19.73
CA SER A 438 28.48 -4.62 -19.16
C SER A 438 28.66 -4.21 -17.71
N ALA A 439 29.23 -5.12 -16.90
CA ALA A 439 29.86 -4.80 -15.62
C ALA A 439 31.12 -3.95 -15.86
N GLY A 440 30.92 -2.67 -16.19
CA GLY A 440 31.96 -1.66 -16.29
C GLY A 440 32.02 -0.82 -15.01
N PRO A 441 33.00 0.09 -14.86
CA PRO A 441 33.09 0.98 -13.70
C PRO A 441 31.80 1.78 -13.43
N GLN A 442 30.88 1.85 -14.40
CA GLN A 442 29.52 2.43 -14.31
C GLN A 442 28.60 1.74 -13.30
N ASP A 443 28.79 0.46 -12.98
CA ASP A 443 28.10 -0.21 -11.85
C ASP A 443 28.53 0.40 -10.48
N ILE A 444 29.66 1.13 -10.45
CA ILE A 444 30.36 1.61 -9.24
C ILE A 444 30.62 3.15 -9.28
N GLN A 445 30.36 3.85 -10.39
CA GLN A 445 30.90 5.21 -10.63
C GLN A 445 30.38 6.31 -9.70
N PHE A 446 29.42 6.04 -8.82
CA PHE A 446 28.74 7.11 -8.08
C PHE A 446 29.29 7.45 -6.69
N PHE A 447 30.32 6.75 -6.17
CA PHE A 447 30.81 6.98 -4.79
C PHE A 447 32.24 7.54 -4.67
N THR A 448 32.86 8.00 -5.75
CA THR A 448 34.28 8.44 -5.71
C THR A 448 34.50 9.93 -5.45
N SER A 449 33.47 10.76 -5.29
CA SER A 449 33.64 12.17 -4.89
C SER A 449 33.72 12.35 -3.37
N GLY A 450 34.81 11.89 -2.74
CA GLY A 450 35.28 12.49 -1.47
C GLY A 450 34.96 11.79 -0.14
N GLY A 451 34.66 10.48 -0.13
CA GLY A 451 34.74 9.68 1.11
C GLY A 451 33.61 9.85 2.12
N LYS A 452 32.47 10.44 1.73
CA LYS A 452 31.26 10.55 2.57
C LYS A 452 30.15 9.61 2.09
N ILE A 453 30.22 8.36 2.51
CA ILE A 453 29.41 7.23 2.02
C ILE A 453 27.91 7.33 2.40
N LEU A 454 27.55 8.18 3.36
CA LEU A 454 26.18 8.37 3.86
C LEU A 454 25.66 9.82 3.68
N ALA A 455 26.29 10.60 2.79
CA ALA A 455 26.01 12.04 2.64
C ALA A 455 24.88 12.41 1.66
N GLY A 456 24.23 11.44 1.00
CA GLY A 456 23.00 11.68 0.23
C GLY A 456 23.18 11.87 -1.29
N ASP A 457 24.37 11.62 -1.83
CA ASP A 457 24.61 11.68 -3.28
C ASP A 457 24.49 10.26 -3.88
N ALA A 458 23.26 9.77 -4.07
CA ALA A 458 23.00 8.63 -4.95
C ALA A 458 22.37 9.12 -6.26
N PRO A 459 22.68 8.49 -7.41
CA PRO A 459 22.09 8.87 -8.70
C PRO A 459 20.57 8.61 -8.70
N ALA A 460 19.84 9.43 -9.45
CA ALA A 460 18.37 9.40 -9.55
C ALA A 460 17.77 8.16 -10.24
N THR A 461 18.60 7.25 -10.76
CA THR A 461 18.17 6.08 -11.53
C THR A 461 18.98 4.87 -11.10
N PHE A 462 18.31 3.78 -10.75
CA PHE A 462 18.97 2.52 -10.45
C PHE A 462 19.46 1.88 -11.74
N VAL A 463 20.75 1.57 -11.76
CA VAL A 463 21.40 0.89 -12.88
C VAL A 463 21.76 -0.54 -12.45
N ILE A 464 21.37 -1.53 -13.25
CA ILE A 464 21.77 -2.92 -13.07
C ILE A 464 22.34 -3.48 -14.38
N SER A 465 23.50 -4.12 -14.32
CA SER A 465 24.05 -4.78 -15.50
C SER A 465 23.26 -6.04 -15.85
N SER A 466 23.15 -6.34 -17.14
CA SER A 466 22.50 -7.54 -17.65
C SER A 466 23.09 -8.83 -17.05
N THR A 467 24.40 -8.84 -16.77
CA THR A 467 25.11 -9.96 -16.14
C THR A 467 24.69 -10.14 -14.69
N ALA A 468 24.58 -9.06 -13.91
CA ALA A 468 24.11 -9.13 -12.52
C ALA A 468 22.65 -9.59 -12.45
N LEU A 469 21.80 -9.05 -13.33
CA LEU A 469 20.39 -9.43 -13.44
C LEU A 469 20.22 -10.90 -13.83
N SER A 470 20.99 -11.39 -14.80
CA SER A 470 20.84 -12.74 -15.34
C SER A 470 21.51 -13.84 -14.54
N ALA A 471 22.40 -13.49 -13.60
CA ALA A 471 23.09 -14.42 -12.71
C ALA A 471 22.20 -14.95 -11.58
N PHE A 472 21.05 -14.31 -11.30
CA PHE A 472 20.18 -14.72 -10.21
C PHE A 472 19.40 -16.00 -10.53
N LEU A 473 19.59 -17.00 -9.67
CA LEU A 473 19.09 -18.36 -9.88
C LEU A 473 17.67 -18.60 -9.35
N GLY A 474 17.17 -17.72 -8.45
CA GLY A 474 15.83 -17.81 -7.87
C GLY A 474 14.78 -16.94 -8.57
N THR A 475 13.63 -16.73 -7.94
CA THR A 475 12.58 -15.84 -8.46
C THR A 475 13.03 -14.39 -8.33
N ILE A 476 13.10 -13.67 -9.44
CA ILE A 476 13.49 -12.25 -9.43
C ILE A 476 12.30 -11.38 -9.75
N ILE A 477 12.07 -10.39 -8.90
CA ILE A 477 11.00 -9.42 -9.02
C ILE A 477 11.67 -8.04 -9.07
N VAL A 478 11.51 -7.36 -10.20
CA VAL A 478 11.97 -5.98 -10.42
C VAL A 478 10.74 -5.11 -10.55
N GLN A 479 10.47 -4.30 -9.54
CA GLN A 479 9.36 -3.35 -9.51
C GLN A 479 9.93 -1.95 -9.60
N ALA A 480 9.46 -1.16 -10.56
CA ALA A 480 9.77 0.25 -10.64
C ALA A 480 8.49 1.03 -10.37
N THR A 481 8.56 2.05 -9.53
CA THR A 481 7.42 2.97 -9.35
C THR A 481 7.06 3.62 -10.68
N ASN A 482 8.05 3.95 -11.52
CA ASN A 482 7.87 4.52 -12.85
C ASN A 482 8.40 3.56 -13.93
N ASP A 483 9.58 3.84 -14.51
CA ASP A 483 10.04 3.20 -15.75
C ASP A 483 11.01 2.04 -15.51
N ILE A 484 10.95 1.04 -16.40
CA ILE A 484 11.99 0.02 -16.57
C ILE A 484 12.50 0.11 -18.02
N SER A 485 13.79 0.36 -18.20
CA SER A 485 14.39 0.57 -19.52
C SER A 485 15.64 -0.28 -19.72
N PHE A 486 15.90 -0.68 -20.96
CA PHE A 486 17.10 -1.42 -21.37
C PHE A 486 17.88 -0.59 -22.38
N ASP A 487 19.21 -0.52 -22.26
CA ASP A 487 20.00 0.13 -23.31
C ASP A 487 19.90 -0.63 -24.65
N PRO A 488 20.08 0.06 -25.78
CA PRO A 488 20.13 -0.57 -27.09
C PRO A 488 21.29 -1.56 -27.23
N GLY A 489 21.03 -2.73 -27.82
CA GLY A 489 22.09 -3.69 -28.18
C GLY A 489 22.39 -4.72 -27.09
N ILE A 490 21.53 -4.85 -26.07
CA ILE A 490 21.71 -5.76 -24.95
C ILE A 490 20.99 -7.07 -25.19
N THR A 491 21.69 -8.18 -24.96
CA THR A 491 21.07 -9.49 -24.78
C THR A 491 21.15 -9.91 -23.31
N VAL A 492 20.00 -10.09 -22.66
CA VAL A 492 19.92 -10.66 -21.31
C VAL A 492 19.62 -12.15 -21.43
N ASN A 493 20.55 -12.99 -20.97
CA ASN A 493 20.45 -14.44 -21.01
C ASN A 493 20.43 -15.01 -19.59
N PHE A 494 19.25 -15.32 -19.06
CA PHE A 494 19.10 -15.94 -17.74
C PHE A 494 19.65 -17.37 -17.75
N THR A 495 20.31 -17.81 -16.68
CA THR A 495 20.84 -19.17 -16.60
C THR A 495 19.74 -20.19 -16.30
N SER A 496 19.80 -21.37 -16.95
CA SER A 496 18.86 -22.49 -16.75
C SER A 496 19.42 -23.50 -15.74
N MET A 497 18.61 -23.96 -14.77
CA MET A 497 18.99 -24.98 -13.78
C MET A 497 17.95 -26.08 -13.50
N GLY A 498 17.06 -26.41 -14.45
CA GLY A 498 16.17 -27.58 -14.32
C GLY A 498 14.98 -27.45 -13.35
N PHE A 499 14.89 -26.33 -12.62
CA PHE A 499 13.69 -25.83 -11.94
C PHE A 499 13.53 -24.35 -12.30
N PHE A 500 12.32 -23.88 -12.65
CA PHE A 500 12.11 -22.60 -13.32
C PHE A 500 11.40 -21.57 -12.44
N PRO A 501 12.13 -20.82 -11.59
CA PRO A 501 11.56 -19.69 -10.89
C PRO A 501 11.21 -18.56 -11.86
N ASP A 502 10.13 -17.86 -11.59
CA ASP A 502 9.61 -16.82 -12.48
C ASP A 502 10.49 -15.56 -12.49
N ILE A 503 10.35 -14.77 -13.57
CA ILE A 503 10.96 -13.46 -13.73
C ILE A 503 9.82 -12.45 -13.86
N THR A 504 9.79 -11.44 -12.99
CA THR A 504 8.75 -10.40 -13.00
C THR A 504 9.37 -9.03 -13.18
N PHE A 505 8.88 -8.29 -14.17
CA PHE A 505 9.11 -6.86 -14.35
C PHE A 505 7.79 -6.11 -14.20
N THR A 506 7.74 -5.12 -13.32
CA THR A 506 6.59 -4.24 -13.15
C THR A 506 7.05 -2.80 -13.24
N ALA A 507 6.80 -2.14 -14.36
CA ALA A 507 6.75 -0.68 -14.42
C ALA A 507 5.40 -0.21 -13.83
N ASP A 508 5.27 1.05 -13.40
CA ASP A 508 4.05 1.60 -12.79
C ASP A 508 3.58 0.78 -11.56
N ALA A 509 4.50 0.42 -10.66
CA ALA A 509 4.19 -0.43 -9.51
C ALA A 509 3.18 0.21 -8.53
N ASP A 510 3.11 1.55 -8.48
CA ASP A 510 2.13 2.28 -7.67
C ASP A 510 0.75 2.44 -8.36
N ASN A 511 0.64 1.98 -9.61
CA ASN A 511 -0.56 2.00 -10.45
C ASN A 511 -1.16 3.41 -10.59
N ASN A 512 -0.32 4.44 -10.64
CA ASN A 512 -0.74 5.82 -10.85
C ASN A 512 -0.99 6.13 -12.35
N GLY A 513 -0.65 5.19 -13.24
CA GLY A 513 -0.78 5.31 -14.70
C GLY A 513 0.45 5.90 -15.38
N VAL A 514 1.57 6.01 -14.67
CA VAL A 514 2.87 6.50 -15.13
C VAL A 514 3.90 5.40 -14.90
N GLY A 515 4.52 4.94 -15.98
CA GLY A 515 5.55 3.92 -15.92
C GLY A 515 5.54 3.03 -17.15
N THR A 516 6.63 3.05 -17.89
CA THR A 516 6.79 2.35 -19.15
C THR A 516 7.88 1.30 -19.04
N PHE A 517 7.57 0.09 -19.51
CA PHE A 517 8.61 -0.90 -19.78
C PHE A 517 9.13 -0.73 -21.20
N THR A 518 10.44 -0.54 -21.39
CA THR A 518 11.06 -0.31 -22.70
C THR A 518 12.18 -1.31 -22.97
N LEU A 519 11.99 -2.18 -23.96
CA LEU A 519 13.02 -3.06 -24.52
C LEU A 519 13.26 -2.68 -25.99
N PRO A 520 14.38 -2.01 -26.33
CA PRO A 520 14.66 -1.60 -27.71
C PRO A 520 14.72 -2.77 -28.70
N ALA A 521 14.44 -2.50 -29.98
CA ALA A 521 14.44 -3.51 -31.05
C ALA A 521 15.79 -4.21 -31.25
N SER A 522 16.89 -3.53 -30.90
CA SER A 522 18.25 -4.09 -30.96
C SER A 522 18.63 -4.92 -29.73
N SER A 523 17.73 -5.08 -28.76
CA SER A 523 17.96 -5.79 -27.50
C SER A 523 17.06 -7.01 -27.40
N SER A 524 17.38 -8.00 -26.55
CA SER A 524 16.64 -9.26 -26.44
C SER A 524 16.62 -9.81 -25.01
N LEU A 525 15.51 -10.43 -24.63
CA LEU A 525 15.34 -11.13 -23.35
C LEU A 525 15.20 -12.64 -23.58
N ASN A 526 16.12 -13.43 -23.02
CA ASN A 526 16.11 -14.89 -23.12
C ASN A 526 16.07 -15.50 -21.72
N THR A 527 14.97 -16.15 -21.36
CA THR A 527 14.73 -16.66 -20.00
C THR A 527 15.14 -18.11 -19.80
N ASN A 528 15.46 -18.83 -20.89
CA ASN A 528 15.92 -20.22 -20.90
C ASN A 528 15.00 -21.18 -20.11
N GLY A 529 13.70 -21.20 -20.46
CA GLY A 529 12.68 -22.07 -19.85
C GLY A 529 11.90 -21.43 -18.70
N ARG A 530 12.33 -20.28 -18.20
CA ARG A 530 11.65 -19.57 -17.09
C ARG A 530 10.46 -18.77 -17.60
N SER A 531 9.36 -18.74 -16.85
CA SER A 531 8.24 -17.86 -17.20
C SER A 531 8.61 -16.40 -16.94
N ILE A 532 8.03 -15.50 -17.74
CA ILE A 532 8.21 -14.06 -17.61
C ILE A 532 6.86 -13.36 -17.50
N LEU A 533 6.75 -12.46 -16.52
CA LEU A 533 5.65 -11.53 -16.34
C LEU A 533 6.18 -10.11 -16.54
N ILE A 534 5.55 -9.33 -17.42
CA ILE A 534 5.86 -7.92 -17.62
C ILE A 534 4.57 -7.11 -17.50
N SER A 535 4.60 -6.06 -16.67
CA SER A 535 3.46 -5.16 -16.45
C SER A 535 3.89 -3.69 -16.46
N GLY A 536 2.98 -2.79 -16.84
CA GLY A 536 3.22 -1.35 -16.83
C GLY A 536 2.01 -0.51 -17.25
N ALA A 537 2.10 0.81 -17.12
CA ALA A 537 1.13 1.71 -17.73
C ALA A 537 1.19 1.60 -19.27
N GLN A 538 2.39 1.50 -19.82
CA GLN A 538 2.67 1.22 -21.23
C GLN A 538 3.77 0.16 -21.35
N LEU A 539 3.74 -0.65 -22.41
CA LEU A 539 4.81 -1.59 -22.74
C LEU A 539 5.32 -1.30 -24.16
N ASN A 540 6.60 -1.00 -24.30
CA ASN A 540 7.33 -0.80 -25.55
C ASN A 540 8.47 -1.83 -25.67
N ALA A 541 8.11 -3.10 -25.80
CA ALA A 541 9.04 -4.23 -25.83
C ALA A 541 9.41 -4.66 -27.26
N LEU A 542 9.98 -3.76 -28.06
CA LEU A 542 10.28 -3.98 -29.48
C LEU A 542 11.29 -5.11 -29.75
N GLY A 543 12.16 -5.41 -28.79
CA GLY A 543 13.10 -6.53 -28.85
C GLY A 543 12.43 -7.90 -28.67
N PRO A 544 13.04 -9.02 -29.15
CA PRO A 544 12.49 -10.35 -28.94
C PRO A 544 12.48 -10.79 -27.47
N ILE A 545 11.41 -11.47 -27.06
CA ILE A 545 11.25 -12.15 -25.77
C ILE A 545 11.18 -13.65 -26.05
N THR A 546 12.18 -14.38 -25.57
CA THR A 546 12.33 -15.83 -25.79
C THR A 546 12.34 -16.57 -24.46
N THR A 547 11.47 -17.58 -24.33
CA THR A 547 11.38 -18.43 -23.14
C THR A 547 11.68 -19.90 -23.43
N ASN A 548 12.21 -20.20 -24.62
CA ASN A 548 12.57 -21.55 -25.01
C ASN A 548 13.65 -22.16 -24.10
N ALA A 549 13.71 -23.49 -24.04
CA ALA A 549 14.77 -24.22 -23.36
C ALA A 549 15.18 -25.45 -24.18
N ASN A 550 16.45 -25.82 -24.10
CA ASN A 550 17.00 -26.94 -24.87
C ASN A 550 16.61 -28.32 -24.30
N PHE A 551 16.34 -28.40 -23.00
CA PHE A 551 16.22 -29.68 -22.27
C PHE A 551 14.95 -29.78 -21.41
N THR A 552 14.03 -28.82 -21.51
CA THR A 552 12.79 -28.75 -20.71
C THR A 552 11.68 -28.00 -21.45
N ASP A 553 10.49 -27.97 -20.87
CA ASP A 553 9.39 -27.10 -21.30
C ASP A 553 9.81 -25.64 -21.39
N SER A 554 9.15 -24.88 -22.27
CA SER A 554 9.32 -23.44 -22.37
C SER A 554 8.49 -22.70 -21.31
N GLY A 555 9.01 -21.57 -20.82
CA GLY A 555 8.30 -20.74 -19.85
C GLY A 555 7.14 -19.96 -20.47
N ASN A 556 6.14 -19.62 -19.66
CA ASN A 556 5.02 -18.79 -20.10
C ASN A 556 5.43 -17.33 -20.27
N VAL A 557 4.77 -16.60 -21.16
CA VAL A 557 4.94 -15.16 -21.37
C VAL A 557 3.64 -14.45 -21.04
N ASN A 558 3.64 -13.63 -19.99
CA ASN A 558 2.48 -12.85 -19.57
C ASN A 558 2.81 -11.35 -19.65
N LEU A 559 2.20 -10.62 -20.58
CA LEU A 559 2.40 -9.17 -20.73
C LEU A 559 1.09 -8.42 -20.47
N SER A 560 1.12 -7.39 -19.64
CA SER A 560 -0.07 -6.58 -19.31
C SER A 560 0.23 -5.09 -19.33
N ALA A 561 -0.59 -4.31 -20.02
CA ALA A 561 -0.49 -2.85 -20.05
C ALA A 561 -1.82 -2.20 -19.64
N GLN A 562 -1.78 -1.08 -18.90
CA GLN A 562 -2.98 -0.27 -18.73
C GLN A 562 -3.39 0.39 -20.06
N GLY A 563 -2.43 0.96 -20.77
CA GLY A 563 -2.56 1.53 -22.11
C GLY A 563 -1.99 0.62 -23.19
N THR A 564 -1.17 1.16 -24.10
CA THR A 564 -0.69 0.43 -25.28
C THR A 564 0.39 -0.59 -24.92
N LEU A 565 0.32 -1.74 -25.60
CA LEU A 565 1.32 -2.81 -25.54
C LEU A 565 1.88 -3.02 -26.95
N VAL A 566 3.16 -2.70 -27.13
CA VAL A 566 3.91 -3.00 -28.34
C VAL A 566 4.99 -4.02 -27.97
N THR A 567 5.07 -5.11 -28.71
CA THR A 567 6.07 -6.17 -28.50
C THR A 567 6.64 -6.70 -29.82
N GLY A 568 7.91 -7.08 -29.79
CA GLY A 568 8.62 -7.70 -30.90
C GLY A 568 8.17 -9.16 -31.11
N LEU A 569 9.13 -10.02 -31.47
CA LEU A 569 8.91 -11.45 -31.55
C LEU A 569 8.76 -12.04 -30.15
N ILE A 570 7.70 -12.83 -29.92
CA ILE A 570 7.57 -13.69 -28.75
C ILE A 570 7.83 -15.14 -29.18
N ASN A 571 8.82 -15.78 -28.56
CA ASN A 571 9.16 -17.17 -28.83
C ASN A 571 9.15 -18.02 -27.55
N ALA A 572 8.05 -18.72 -27.33
CA ALA A 572 7.86 -19.70 -26.27
C ALA A 572 7.80 -21.14 -26.84
N SER A 573 8.53 -21.41 -27.93
CA SER A 573 8.65 -22.76 -28.48
C SER A 573 9.60 -23.63 -27.67
N SER A 574 9.46 -24.96 -27.74
CA SER A 574 10.37 -25.91 -27.12
C SER A 574 10.47 -27.22 -27.92
N ASN A 575 11.54 -27.97 -27.68
CA ASN A 575 11.61 -29.40 -28.03
C ASN A 575 10.73 -30.27 -27.11
N PHE A 576 10.09 -29.67 -26.09
CA PHE A 576 9.14 -30.29 -25.17
C PHE A 576 7.82 -29.51 -25.25
N ASN A 577 7.13 -29.25 -24.13
CA ASN A 577 5.92 -28.44 -24.16
C ASN A 577 6.26 -26.96 -24.46
N GLY A 578 5.50 -26.36 -25.36
CA GLY A 578 5.55 -24.92 -25.61
C GLY A 578 4.92 -24.12 -24.47
N GLY A 579 5.42 -22.91 -24.22
CA GLY A 579 4.90 -22.01 -23.19
C GLY A 579 3.66 -21.23 -23.68
N ASN A 580 2.73 -20.96 -22.78
CA ASN A 580 1.55 -20.14 -23.08
C ASN A 580 1.92 -18.67 -23.18
N VAL A 581 1.23 -17.93 -24.04
CA VAL A 581 1.39 -16.48 -24.22
C VAL A 581 0.06 -15.78 -23.90
N THR A 582 0.06 -14.94 -22.86
CA THR A 582 -1.10 -14.14 -22.47
C THR A 582 -0.76 -12.65 -22.55
N LEU A 583 -1.48 -11.90 -23.38
CA LEU A 583 -1.28 -10.47 -23.58
C LEU A 583 -2.57 -9.73 -23.26
N SER A 584 -2.48 -8.67 -22.45
CA SER A 584 -3.63 -7.85 -22.12
C SER A 584 -3.34 -6.35 -22.15
N SER A 585 -4.31 -5.58 -22.65
CA SER A 585 -4.30 -4.13 -22.63
C SER A 585 -5.65 -3.62 -22.13
N ALA A 586 -5.66 -2.90 -21.01
CA ALA A 586 -6.90 -2.47 -20.37
C ALA A 586 -7.64 -1.37 -21.16
N THR A 587 -6.90 -0.46 -21.78
CA THR A 587 -7.45 0.69 -22.52
C THR A 587 -6.84 0.93 -23.89
N GLY A 588 -5.66 0.36 -24.16
CA GLY A 588 -4.88 0.64 -25.36
C GLY A 588 -4.96 -0.43 -26.46
N ALA A 589 -4.11 -0.25 -27.47
CA ALA A 589 -3.91 -1.21 -28.55
C ALA A 589 -2.86 -2.27 -28.17
N ILE A 590 -2.89 -3.41 -28.86
CA ILE A 590 -1.82 -4.42 -28.80
C ILE A 590 -1.19 -4.55 -30.19
N GLN A 591 0.12 -4.37 -30.30
CA GLN A 591 0.91 -4.55 -31.51
C GLN A 591 2.01 -5.59 -31.27
N ILE A 592 2.08 -6.62 -32.10
CA ILE A 592 2.97 -7.77 -31.93
C ILE A 592 3.68 -8.05 -33.26
N SER A 593 5.01 -8.27 -33.24
CA SER A 593 5.71 -8.66 -34.47
C SER A 593 5.34 -10.07 -34.91
N SER A 594 5.39 -11.07 -34.02
CA SER A 594 4.93 -12.45 -34.27
C SER A 594 4.98 -13.27 -32.98
N ILE A 595 4.23 -14.37 -32.91
CA ILE A 595 4.19 -15.28 -31.76
C ILE A 595 4.48 -16.72 -32.23
N SER A 596 5.35 -17.43 -31.52
CA SER A 596 5.59 -18.86 -31.69
C SER A 596 5.55 -19.58 -30.34
N THR A 597 4.78 -20.66 -30.24
CA THR A 597 4.64 -21.52 -29.05
C THR A 597 4.78 -23.01 -29.37
N VAL A 598 5.45 -23.31 -30.49
CA VAL A 598 5.54 -24.65 -31.09
C VAL A 598 6.19 -25.66 -30.14
N SER A 599 5.62 -26.86 -30.09
CA SER A 599 6.28 -28.08 -29.61
C SER A 599 6.89 -28.81 -30.80
N PHE A 600 8.23 -28.99 -30.79
CA PHE A 600 8.98 -29.74 -31.81
C PHE A 600 9.12 -31.24 -31.48
N SER A 601 8.58 -31.71 -30.35
CA SER A 601 8.60 -33.13 -30.02
C SER A 601 7.59 -33.91 -30.86
N VAL A 602 7.84 -35.21 -31.00
CA VAL A 602 7.01 -36.16 -31.75
C VAL A 602 6.23 -37.12 -30.83
N VAL A 603 6.33 -37.01 -29.49
CA VAL A 603 5.72 -37.97 -28.54
C VAL A 603 5.13 -37.34 -27.27
N GLY A 604 3.89 -36.83 -27.35
CA GLY A 604 3.07 -36.53 -26.17
C GLY A 604 3.19 -35.13 -25.56
N GLU A 605 4.02 -34.24 -26.13
CA GLU A 605 4.17 -32.84 -25.68
C GLU A 605 3.36 -31.84 -26.50
N ASN A 606 2.67 -30.94 -25.81
CA ASN A 606 1.71 -30.00 -26.39
C ASN A 606 2.34 -28.63 -26.70
N SER A 607 1.84 -27.95 -27.72
CA SER A 607 2.18 -26.55 -27.97
C SER A 607 1.45 -25.61 -27.02
N GLY A 608 2.05 -24.45 -26.73
CA GLY A 608 1.44 -23.45 -25.86
C GLY A 608 0.29 -22.70 -26.54
N SER A 609 -0.70 -22.27 -25.77
CA SER A 609 -1.83 -21.48 -26.27
C SER A 609 -1.54 -19.98 -26.24
N VAL A 610 -2.22 -19.22 -27.08
CA VAL A 610 -2.10 -17.77 -27.23
C VAL A 610 -3.43 -17.10 -26.91
N SER A 611 -3.43 -16.17 -25.94
CA SER A 611 -4.59 -15.37 -25.57
C SER A 611 -4.23 -13.88 -25.59
N VAL A 612 -4.92 -13.11 -26.41
CA VAL A 612 -4.68 -11.66 -26.57
C VAL A 612 -6.00 -10.92 -26.36
N THR A 613 -6.05 -10.03 -25.36
CA THR A 613 -7.24 -9.23 -25.05
C THR A 613 -6.90 -7.74 -25.01
N ALA A 614 -7.57 -6.93 -25.81
CA ALA A 614 -7.37 -5.48 -25.84
C ALA A 614 -8.70 -4.73 -25.82
N GLN A 615 -8.72 -3.53 -25.24
CA GLN A 615 -9.80 -2.60 -25.52
C GLN A 615 -9.68 -2.04 -26.95
N GLY A 616 -8.49 -1.56 -27.31
CA GLY A 616 -8.17 -1.05 -28.64
C GLY A 616 -7.88 -2.14 -29.68
N PRO A 617 -7.35 -1.76 -30.86
CA PRO A 617 -7.05 -2.71 -31.94
C PRO A 617 -5.92 -3.68 -31.56
N ILE A 618 -5.97 -4.88 -32.16
CA ILE A 618 -4.91 -5.89 -32.07
C ILE A 618 -4.28 -6.03 -33.46
N THR A 619 -2.97 -5.84 -33.57
CA THR A 619 -2.19 -6.11 -34.78
C THR A 619 -1.10 -7.11 -34.43
N SER A 620 -1.00 -8.21 -35.17
CA SER A 620 0.03 -9.23 -34.99
C SER A 620 0.60 -9.67 -36.33
N GLY A 621 1.85 -10.13 -36.37
CA GLY A 621 2.35 -10.88 -37.51
C GLY A 621 1.80 -12.31 -37.54
N ALA A 622 2.68 -13.28 -37.80
CA ALA A 622 2.31 -14.69 -37.75
C ALA A 622 2.09 -15.16 -36.31
N ILE A 623 1.03 -15.94 -36.08
CA ILE A 623 0.79 -16.68 -34.83
C ILE A 623 0.92 -18.16 -35.14
N ILE A 624 1.91 -18.81 -34.54
CA ILE A 624 2.31 -20.18 -34.84
C ILE A 624 2.27 -21.00 -33.54
N THR A 625 1.28 -21.89 -33.43
CA THR A 625 1.06 -22.76 -32.26
C THR A 625 0.97 -24.24 -32.68
N ASN A 626 1.48 -24.57 -33.87
CA ASN A 626 1.44 -25.90 -34.44
C ASN A 626 2.31 -26.89 -33.64
N SER A 627 1.98 -28.18 -33.69
CA SER A 627 2.69 -29.26 -33.01
C SER A 627 3.13 -30.34 -34.00
N SER A 628 4.28 -30.98 -33.74
CA SER A 628 4.75 -32.16 -34.49
C SER A 628 4.39 -33.51 -33.88
N GLY A 629 3.84 -33.56 -32.66
CA GLY A 629 3.69 -34.82 -31.92
C GLY A 629 2.48 -34.95 -30.97
N ALA A 630 1.82 -33.87 -30.58
CA ALA A 630 0.60 -33.92 -29.75
C ALA A 630 -0.30 -32.71 -30.02
N GLN A 631 -1.02 -32.18 -29.03
CA GLN A 631 -2.00 -31.11 -29.23
C GLN A 631 -1.32 -29.80 -29.68
N ALA A 632 -1.85 -29.19 -30.75
CA ALA A 632 -1.50 -27.81 -31.12
C ALA A 632 -2.22 -26.80 -30.20
N GLY A 633 -1.60 -25.65 -29.98
CA GLY A 633 -2.10 -24.64 -29.04
C GLY A 633 -3.29 -23.85 -29.58
N ASP A 634 -4.21 -23.49 -28.70
CA ASP A 634 -5.38 -22.68 -29.06
C ASP A 634 -4.99 -21.20 -29.23
N VAL A 635 -5.70 -20.48 -30.09
CA VAL A 635 -5.52 -19.04 -30.32
C VAL A 635 -6.82 -18.31 -30.04
N THR A 636 -6.80 -17.39 -29.08
CA THR A 636 -7.94 -16.53 -28.72
C THR A 636 -7.54 -15.05 -28.86
N LEU A 637 -8.22 -14.31 -29.74
CA LEU A 637 -8.00 -12.87 -29.95
C LEU A 637 -9.30 -12.12 -29.67
N VAL A 638 -9.28 -11.17 -28.72
CA VAL A 638 -10.46 -10.40 -28.31
C VAL A 638 -10.12 -8.91 -28.30
N SER A 639 -10.71 -8.16 -29.23
CA SER A 639 -10.75 -6.70 -29.16
C SER A 639 -12.17 -6.25 -28.83
N THR A 640 -12.32 -5.31 -27.90
CA THR A 640 -13.65 -4.82 -27.50
C THR A 640 -14.09 -3.55 -28.20
N LEU A 641 -13.19 -2.81 -28.86
CA LEU A 641 -13.52 -1.61 -29.65
C LEU A 641 -12.81 -1.54 -31.03
N GLY A 642 -11.71 -2.26 -31.23
CA GLY A 642 -10.83 -2.08 -32.40
C GLY A 642 -10.79 -3.27 -33.36
N ASN A 643 -10.15 -3.07 -34.51
CA ASN A 643 -9.89 -4.14 -35.49
C ASN A 643 -8.94 -5.21 -34.93
N ILE A 644 -9.03 -6.41 -35.48
CA ILE A 644 -8.01 -7.45 -35.29
C ILE A 644 -7.35 -7.73 -36.64
N GLU A 645 -6.04 -7.56 -36.71
CA GLU A 645 -5.24 -7.83 -37.90
C GLU A 645 -4.12 -8.82 -37.56
N VAL A 646 -3.98 -9.88 -38.35
CA VAL A 646 -2.92 -10.89 -38.24
C VAL A 646 -2.29 -11.13 -39.61
N THR A 647 -1.05 -11.62 -39.68
CA THR A 647 -0.52 -12.12 -40.97
C THR A 647 -1.16 -13.46 -41.32
N PHE A 648 -0.97 -14.48 -40.49
CA PHE A 648 -1.66 -15.77 -40.59
C PHE A 648 -1.66 -16.48 -39.23
N ILE A 649 -2.52 -17.49 -39.08
CA ILE A 649 -2.62 -18.33 -37.88
C ILE A 649 -2.43 -19.80 -38.27
N ASN A 650 -1.40 -20.44 -37.70
CA ASN A 650 -1.11 -21.86 -37.90
C ASN A 650 -1.21 -22.61 -36.57
N THR A 651 -2.27 -23.40 -36.39
CA THR A 651 -2.50 -24.25 -35.21
C THR A 651 -2.58 -25.74 -35.60
N GLU A 652 -1.83 -26.16 -36.62
CA GLU A 652 -1.89 -27.54 -37.13
C GLU A 652 -1.17 -28.56 -36.23
N SER A 653 -1.67 -29.80 -36.22
CA SER A 653 -0.95 -30.98 -35.70
C SER A 653 -1.15 -32.18 -36.63
N PRO A 654 -0.50 -32.20 -37.81
CA PRO A 654 -0.83 -33.13 -38.89
C PRO A 654 -0.29 -34.56 -38.68
N SER A 655 0.58 -34.78 -37.70
CA SER A 655 1.30 -36.05 -37.53
C SER A 655 0.67 -37.00 -36.50
N ASP A 656 0.22 -36.50 -35.34
CA ASP A 656 -0.26 -37.39 -34.25
C ASP A 656 -1.30 -36.74 -33.30
N GLY A 657 -1.50 -35.42 -33.35
CA GLY A 657 -2.35 -34.71 -32.39
C GLY A 657 -3.63 -34.11 -32.96
N GLN A 658 -4.37 -33.40 -32.10
CA GLN A 658 -5.50 -32.59 -32.53
C GLN A 658 -5.01 -31.17 -32.87
N GLY A 659 -5.62 -30.57 -33.91
CA GLY A 659 -5.37 -29.18 -34.27
C GLY A 659 -5.95 -28.21 -33.24
N GLY A 660 -5.31 -27.06 -33.04
CA GLY A 660 -5.74 -26.06 -32.07
C GLY A 660 -6.95 -25.28 -32.55
N ASN A 661 -7.78 -24.82 -31.62
CA ASN A 661 -8.94 -23.98 -31.90
C ASN A 661 -8.53 -22.51 -32.13
N VAL A 662 -9.24 -21.84 -33.04
CA VAL A 662 -9.07 -20.40 -33.30
C VAL A 662 -10.37 -19.68 -32.99
N THR A 663 -10.34 -18.77 -32.02
CA THR A 663 -11.46 -17.90 -31.64
C THR A 663 -11.06 -16.44 -31.77
N ILE A 664 -11.73 -15.71 -32.67
CA ILE A 664 -11.50 -14.28 -32.91
C ILE A 664 -12.79 -13.53 -32.62
N THR A 665 -12.71 -12.44 -31.87
CA THR A 665 -13.87 -11.62 -31.49
C THR A 665 -13.51 -10.15 -31.56
N THR A 666 -14.14 -9.42 -32.48
CA THR A 666 -14.03 -7.96 -32.58
C THR A 666 -15.35 -7.34 -33.05
N PRO A 667 -15.87 -6.27 -32.41
CA PRO A 667 -17.03 -5.56 -32.94
C PRO A 667 -16.71 -4.75 -34.20
N SER A 668 -15.43 -4.68 -34.60
CA SER A 668 -14.94 -4.05 -35.82
C SER A 668 -14.54 -5.12 -36.84
N PHE A 669 -13.53 -4.91 -37.69
CA PHE A 669 -13.18 -5.86 -38.75
C PHE A 669 -12.02 -6.79 -38.38
N PHE A 670 -12.04 -7.99 -38.97
CA PHE A 670 -10.92 -8.93 -38.89
C PHE A 670 -10.20 -9.04 -40.24
N LYS A 671 -8.87 -9.03 -40.21
CA LYS A 671 -8.01 -9.16 -41.39
C LYS A 671 -6.93 -10.21 -41.15
N ALA A 672 -6.80 -11.17 -42.06
CA ALA A 672 -5.60 -12.02 -42.15
C ALA A 672 -4.86 -11.72 -43.47
N THR A 673 -3.77 -10.96 -43.39
CA THR A 673 -3.16 -10.28 -44.56
C THR A 673 -2.16 -11.14 -45.34
N GLY A 674 -1.71 -12.26 -44.78
CA GLY A 674 -0.74 -13.17 -45.39
C GLY A 674 -1.24 -14.62 -45.43
N THR A 675 -0.37 -15.50 -45.92
CA THR A 675 -0.66 -16.92 -46.12
C THR A 675 0.55 -17.81 -45.82
N PHE A 676 0.28 -19.10 -45.62
CA PHE A 676 1.26 -20.17 -45.54
C PHE A 676 0.73 -21.42 -46.26
N THR A 677 1.59 -22.39 -46.51
CA THR A 677 1.17 -23.69 -47.08
C THR A 677 0.72 -24.61 -45.93
N ALA A 678 -0.58 -24.89 -45.88
CA ALA A 678 -1.17 -25.83 -44.93
C ALA A 678 -0.74 -27.28 -45.25
N SER A 679 -0.84 -28.18 -44.27
CA SER A 679 -0.46 -29.61 -44.44
C SER A 679 -1.22 -30.36 -45.54
N ASN A 680 -2.38 -29.87 -45.96
CA ASN A 680 -3.14 -30.39 -47.10
C ASN A 680 -2.73 -29.78 -48.46
N GLY A 681 -1.69 -28.95 -48.49
CA GLY A 681 -1.14 -28.30 -49.70
C GLY A 681 -1.84 -27.02 -50.12
N LEU A 682 -2.88 -26.57 -49.40
CA LEU A 682 -3.57 -25.32 -49.70
C LEU A 682 -2.80 -24.10 -49.20
N THR A 683 -2.94 -22.97 -49.89
CA THR A 683 -2.41 -21.67 -49.44
C THR A 683 -3.41 -21.02 -48.48
N ALA A 684 -3.18 -21.18 -47.17
CA ALA A 684 -4.11 -20.82 -46.10
C ALA A 684 -3.68 -19.55 -45.35
N SER A 685 -4.65 -18.76 -44.89
CA SER A 685 -4.42 -17.71 -43.87
C SER A 685 -4.68 -18.23 -42.46
N ILE A 686 -5.57 -19.22 -42.31
CA ILE A 686 -5.86 -19.88 -41.03
C ILE A 686 -6.00 -21.38 -41.29
N SER A 687 -5.26 -22.19 -40.53
CA SER A 687 -5.38 -23.65 -40.57
C SER A 687 -5.35 -24.27 -39.18
N THR A 688 -6.27 -25.21 -38.94
CA THR A 688 -6.45 -25.95 -37.68
C THR A 688 -6.44 -27.47 -37.89
N ILE A 689 -5.76 -27.96 -38.95
CA ILE A 689 -5.72 -29.37 -39.33
C ILE A 689 -5.09 -30.21 -38.22
N GLY A 690 -5.75 -31.31 -37.83
CA GLY A 690 -5.19 -32.29 -36.89
C GLY A 690 -5.22 -33.71 -37.47
N PHE A 691 -4.34 -34.56 -36.96
CA PHE A 691 -4.31 -35.97 -37.30
C PHE A 691 -5.47 -36.76 -36.66
N THR A 692 -5.67 -36.57 -35.34
CA THR A 692 -6.73 -37.29 -34.60
C THR A 692 -8.07 -36.57 -34.64
N SER A 693 -8.06 -35.24 -34.59
CA SER A 693 -9.23 -34.41 -34.85
C SER A 693 -8.84 -32.99 -35.23
N ASN A 694 -9.68 -32.35 -36.04
CA ASN A 694 -9.48 -30.99 -36.50
C ASN A 694 -9.93 -29.98 -35.43
N GLY A 695 -9.20 -28.86 -35.32
CA GLY A 695 -9.59 -27.74 -34.47
C GLY A 695 -10.75 -26.93 -35.07
N THR A 696 -11.47 -26.21 -34.23
CA THR A 696 -12.58 -25.34 -34.64
C THR A 696 -12.10 -23.93 -35.00
N ILE A 697 -12.81 -23.25 -35.90
CA ILE A 697 -12.52 -21.86 -36.27
C ILE A 697 -13.79 -21.03 -36.08
N THR A 698 -13.77 -20.09 -35.15
CA THR A 698 -14.88 -19.14 -34.93
C THR A 698 -14.36 -17.72 -35.04
N ILE A 699 -14.89 -16.96 -36.00
CA ILE A 699 -14.57 -15.55 -36.22
C ILE A 699 -15.84 -14.74 -36.05
N THR A 700 -15.86 -13.87 -35.05
CA THR A 700 -16.94 -12.90 -34.83
C THR A 700 -16.43 -11.51 -35.19
N HIS A 701 -17.06 -10.86 -36.18
CA HIS A 701 -16.65 -9.55 -36.71
C HIS A 701 -17.85 -8.62 -36.98
N GLY A 702 -17.64 -7.30 -37.05
CA GLY A 702 -18.65 -6.25 -37.23
C GLY A 702 -19.07 -5.93 -38.67
N GLY A 703 -19.05 -6.92 -39.58
CA GLY A 703 -19.36 -6.69 -41.01
C GLY A 703 -20.80 -6.27 -41.32
N ASN A 704 -21.74 -6.75 -40.49
CA ASN A 704 -23.19 -6.57 -40.50
C ASN A 704 -23.85 -6.36 -41.88
N GLY A 705 -23.43 -7.10 -42.92
CA GLY A 705 -23.94 -6.95 -44.29
C GLY A 705 -23.49 -5.70 -45.05
N LEU A 706 -22.78 -4.77 -44.42
CA LEU A 706 -22.24 -3.55 -45.04
C LEU A 706 -20.90 -3.80 -45.72
N LEU A 707 -20.05 -4.59 -45.06
CA LEU A 707 -18.75 -5.01 -45.60
C LEU A 707 -18.61 -6.52 -45.43
N PRO A 708 -18.73 -7.31 -46.51
CA PRO A 708 -18.70 -8.76 -46.42
C PRO A 708 -17.33 -9.25 -45.98
N PHE A 709 -17.31 -10.41 -45.33
CA PHE A 709 -16.07 -11.14 -45.05
C PHE A 709 -15.61 -11.86 -46.32
N THR A 710 -14.48 -11.47 -46.89
CA THR A 710 -14.02 -11.98 -48.19
C THR A 710 -12.80 -12.89 -48.05
N ILE A 711 -12.83 -14.05 -48.69
CA ILE A 711 -11.69 -14.96 -48.78
C ILE A 711 -10.94 -14.67 -50.08
N GLY A 712 -9.66 -14.34 -49.98
CA GLY A 712 -8.82 -13.85 -51.08
C GLY A 712 -8.61 -12.32 -51.09
N ASP A 713 -9.28 -11.57 -50.21
CA ASP A 713 -9.10 -10.12 -50.06
C ASP A 713 -9.17 -9.72 -48.57
N ALA A 714 -8.02 -9.37 -48.01
CA ALA A 714 -7.88 -8.91 -46.63
C ALA A 714 -7.76 -7.38 -46.50
N SER A 715 -8.03 -6.60 -47.56
CA SER A 715 -7.85 -5.15 -47.54
C SER A 715 -8.70 -4.45 -46.47
N GLN A 716 -9.91 -4.95 -46.25
CA GLN A 716 -10.94 -4.31 -45.42
C GLN A 716 -11.49 -5.26 -44.35
N ASN A 717 -11.97 -6.45 -44.72
CA ASN A 717 -12.51 -7.47 -43.80
C ASN A 717 -12.51 -8.85 -44.47
N GLY A 718 -11.63 -9.75 -44.03
CA GLY A 718 -11.39 -10.99 -44.77
C GLY A 718 -9.99 -11.59 -44.59
N THR A 719 -9.65 -12.56 -45.43
CA THR A 719 -8.36 -13.25 -45.41
C THR A 719 -7.72 -13.27 -46.80
N ALA A 720 -6.40 -13.27 -46.88
CA ALA A 720 -5.66 -13.31 -48.14
C ALA A 720 -5.66 -14.71 -48.80
N GLY A 721 -5.70 -15.78 -47.99
CA GLY A 721 -5.78 -17.17 -48.43
C GLY A 721 -6.96 -17.89 -47.79
N VAL A 722 -7.00 -19.22 -47.98
CA VAL A 722 -8.12 -20.04 -47.49
C VAL A 722 -8.19 -20.12 -45.97
N ILE A 723 -9.38 -20.42 -45.45
CA ILE A 723 -9.58 -20.83 -44.05
C ILE A 723 -9.95 -22.31 -44.08
N THR A 724 -9.16 -23.17 -43.43
CA THR A 724 -9.37 -24.63 -43.48
C THR A 724 -9.20 -25.28 -42.11
N ASN A 725 -10.04 -26.26 -41.81
CA ASN A 725 -9.80 -27.19 -40.69
C ASN A 725 -9.33 -28.57 -41.20
N GLY A 726 -9.19 -28.76 -42.51
CA GLY A 726 -8.81 -30.03 -43.15
C GLY A 726 -9.98 -30.73 -43.82
N THR A 727 -11.12 -30.83 -43.13
CA THR A 727 -12.36 -31.41 -43.69
C THR A 727 -13.20 -30.35 -44.41
N ASP A 728 -13.29 -29.16 -43.84
CA ASP A 728 -14.01 -28.00 -44.36
C ASP A 728 -13.00 -26.93 -44.79
N THR A 729 -13.31 -26.23 -45.89
CA THR A 729 -12.47 -25.13 -46.40
C THR A 729 -13.35 -24.02 -46.93
N LEU A 730 -13.09 -22.77 -46.54
CA LEU A 730 -13.57 -21.57 -47.21
C LEU A 730 -12.52 -21.15 -48.25
N SER A 731 -12.94 -21.10 -49.52
CA SER A 731 -12.07 -20.98 -50.69
C SER A 731 -12.00 -19.54 -51.19
N ILE A 732 -10.93 -19.23 -51.91
CA ILE A 732 -10.72 -17.92 -52.54
C ILE A 732 -11.89 -17.59 -53.49
N GLY A 733 -12.36 -16.35 -53.43
CA GLY A 733 -13.50 -15.85 -54.20
C GLY A 733 -14.85 -15.95 -53.47
N GLU A 734 -14.90 -16.64 -52.33
CA GLU A 734 -16.09 -16.65 -51.48
C GLU A 734 -16.19 -15.35 -50.67
N SER A 735 -17.41 -14.80 -50.58
CA SER A 735 -17.72 -13.56 -49.86
C SER A 735 -18.98 -13.75 -49.05
N PHE A 736 -18.90 -13.43 -47.75
CA PHE A 736 -19.95 -13.68 -46.77
C PHE A 736 -20.45 -12.36 -46.17
N PRO A 737 -21.54 -11.77 -46.71
CA PRO A 737 -22.15 -10.57 -46.13
C PRO A 737 -22.86 -10.85 -44.80
N LEU A 738 -23.28 -12.11 -44.57
CA LEU A 738 -24.02 -12.56 -43.39
C LEU A 738 -23.32 -13.74 -42.72
N SER A 739 -23.78 -14.10 -41.52
CA SER A 739 -23.19 -15.19 -40.74
C SER A 739 -23.29 -16.50 -41.51
N THR A 740 -22.22 -17.28 -41.51
CA THR A 740 -22.15 -18.57 -42.19
C THR A 740 -21.50 -19.62 -41.29
N THR A 741 -21.86 -20.88 -41.50
CA THR A 741 -21.23 -22.01 -40.83
C THR A 741 -21.01 -23.12 -41.85
N ARG A 742 -19.76 -23.58 -41.98
CA ARG A 742 -19.36 -24.72 -42.81
C ARG A 742 -18.64 -25.71 -41.92
N GLY A 743 -19.35 -26.77 -41.53
CA GLY A 743 -18.89 -27.73 -40.53
C GLY A 743 -18.52 -27.02 -39.21
N THR A 744 -17.26 -27.11 -38.80
CA THR A 744 -16.76 -26.44 -37.57
C THR A 744 -16.14 -25.06 -37.80
N ILE A 745 -16.21 -24.54 -39.03
CA ILE A 745 -15.83 -23.17 -39.38
C ILE A 745 -17.07 -22.28 -39.27
N ARG A 746 -17.03 -21.28 -38.39
CA ARG A 746 -18.12 -20.33 -38.12
C ARG A 746 -17.64 -18.90 -38.35
N LEU A 747 -18.28 -18.21 -39.31
CA LEU A 747 -18.15 -16.77 -39.47
C LEU A 747 -19.43 -16.14 -38.94
N ILE A 748 -19.31 -15.32 -37.91
CA ILE A 748 -20.43 -14.65 -37.25
C ILE A 748 -20.27 -13.16 -37.50
N THR A 749 -21.27 -12.55 -38.10
CA THR A 749 -21.32 -11.11 -38.33
C THR A 749 -22.54 -10.52 -37.64
N GLY A 750 -22.35 -9.43 -36.90
CA GLY A 750 -23.42 -8.79 -36.15
C GLY A 750 -23.20 -7.30 -35.96
N SER A 751 -24.30 -6.58 -35.71
CA SER A 751 -24.26 -5.21 -35.19
C SER A 751 -23.61 -5.18 -33.79
N ILE A 752 -23.09 -4.02 -33.37
CA ILE A 752 -22.63 -3.81 -31.98
C ILE A 752 -23.71 -4.27 -30.97
N SER A 753 -25.00 -4.16 -31.31
CA SER A 753 -26.13 -4.65 -30.51
C SER A 753 -26.31 -6.18 -30.48
N GLU A 754 -25.95 -6.91 -31.54
CA GLU A 754 -26.01 -8.39 -31.58
C GLU A 754 -24.77 -9.03 -30.95
N PHE A 755 -23.64 -8.33 -30.95
CA PHE A 755 -22.41 -8.72 -30.24
C PHE A 755 -22.60 -8.93 -28.73
N TYR A 756 -23.59 -8.25 -28.14
CA TYR A 756 -23.99 -8.43 -26.73
C TYR A 756 -25.10 -9.46 -26.53
N GLN A 757 -25.72 -9.96 -27.60
CA GLN A 757 -26.85 -10.90 -27.55
C GLN A 757 -26.41 -12.37 -27.68
N GLU A 758 -25.45 -12.72 -28.55
CA GLU A 758 -25.05 -14.12 -28.75
C GLU A 758 -24.20 -14.73 -27.61
N ARG A 759 -23.61 -13.91 -26.72
CA ARG A 759 -23.02 -14.42 -25.45
C ARG A 759 -24.05 -14.69 -24.35
N ARG A 760 -25.33 -14.45 -24.60
CA ARG A 760 -26.40 -15.00 -23.76
C ARG A 760 -26.94 -16.23 -24.45
N GLY A 761 -26.54 -17.41 -23.98
CA GLY A 761 -27.41 -18.57 -24.10
C GLY A 761 -28.76 -18.13 -23.57
N GLY A 762 -29.75 -18.03 -24.46
CA GLY A 762 -31.04 -17.41 -24.20
C GLY A 762 -30.98 -16.27 -23.20
N LEU A 763 -30.93 -15.02 -23.68
CA LEU A 763 -31.91 -14.12 -23.07
C LEU A 763 -33.23 -14.87 -23.25
N PRO A 764 -33.95 -15.29 -22.18
CA PRO A 764 -35.36 -15.39 -22.37
C PRO A 764 -35.74 -14.06 -23.04
N SER A 765 -36.71 -14.07 -23.94
CA SER A 765 -37.54 -12.87 -24.09
C SER A 765 -37.57 -12.20 -22.71
N MET A 766 -37.33 -10.90 -22.62
CA MET A 766 -37.94 -10.23 -21.49
C MET A 766 -39.44 -10.53 -21.70
N GLU A 767 -39.92 -11.65 -21.16
CA GLU A 767 -41.12 -11.60 -20.39
C GLU A 767 -40.89 -10.36 -19.57
N GLU A 768 -41.69 -9.36 -19.90
CA GLU A 768 -42.09 -8.34 -18.97
C GLU A 768 -42.50 -9.07 -17.70
N GLY A 769 -41.51 -9.48 -16.91
CA GLY A 769 -41.67 -9.82 -15.52
C GLY A 769 -42.09 -8.50 -14.93
N LYS A 770 -43.40 -8.28 -14.88
CA LYS A 770 -43.99 -7.13 -14.23
C LYS A 770 -43.24 -6.99 -12.91
N LEU A 771 -42.59 -5.85 -12.71
CA LEU A 771 -41.99 -5.49 -11.43
C LEU A 771 -43.15 -5.46 -10.43
N GLU A 772 -43.42 -6.59 -9.81
CA GLU A 772 -44.55 -6.75 -8.92
C GLU A 772 -44.10 -6.21 -7.57
N ILE A 773 -44.57 -5.01 -7.24
CA ILE A 773 -44.37 -4.41 -5.92
C ILE A 773 -45.09 -5.35 -4.94
N LYS A 774 -44.33 -6.12 -4.17
CA LYS A 774 -44.91 -6.92 -3.10
C LYS A 774 -45.31 -5.95 -1.99
N PRO A 775 -46.60 -5.85 -1.60
CA PRO A 775 -47.02 -5.03 -0.47
C PRO A 775 -46.51 -5.70 0.81
N ALA A 776 -45.26 -5.41 1.17
CA ALA A 776 -44.60 -5.98 2.32
C ALA A 776 -44.74 -5.13 3.59
N CYS A 777 -45.35 -3.95 3.51
CA CYS A 777 -45.68 -3.12 4.67
C CYS A 777 -46.90 -3.72 5.38
N GLY A 778 -46.72 -4.82 6.12
CA GLY A 778 -47.78 -5.47 6.91
C GLY A 778 -47.99 -6.98 6.74
N LEU A 779 -47.08 -7.74 6.10
CA LEU A 779 -47.21 -9.20 6.00
C LEU A 779 -46.03 -9.96 6.66
N SER A 780 -46.38 -10.84 7.60
CA SER A 780 -45.47 -11.73 8.33
C SER A 780 -44.82 -12.75 7.39
N GLY A 781 -43.67 -12.40 6.79
CA GLY A 781 -42.87 -13.32 5.98
C GLY A 781 -41.74 -12.66 5.17
N ALA A 782 -41.97 -11.46 4.62
CA ALA A 782 -40.92 -10.70 3.92
C ALA A 782 -39.92 -10.01 4.88
N GLY A 783 -40.30 -9.90 6.16
CA GLY A 783 -39.52 -9.21 7.19
C GLY A 783 -38.19 -9.87 7.53
N SER A 784 -38.06 -11.20 7.52
CA SER A 784 -36.83 -11.88 7.95
C SER A 784 -35.67 -11.70 6.97
N SER A 785 -35.94 -11.71 5.66
CA SER A 785 -34.89 -11.65 4.64
C SER A 785 -34.36 -10.24 4.38
N PHE A 786 -35.22 -9.21 4.43
CA PHE A 786 -34.76 -7.81 4.39
C PHE A 786 -33.96 -7.46 5.64
N THR A 787 -34.44 -7.85 6.82
CA THR A 787 -33.75 -7.61 8.10
C THR A 787 -32.31 -8.07 8.06
N ALA A 788 -32.06 -9.07 7.24
CA ALA A 788 -30.87 -9.86 7.34
C ALA A 788 -29.91 -9.50 6.17
N LEU A 789 -30.41 -9.10 4.98
CA LEU A 789 -29.68 -8.23 4.05
C LEU A 789 -29.20 -6.95 4.76
N GLU A 790 -30.09 -6.31 5.52
CA GLU A 790 -29.75 -5.13 6.31
C GLU A 790 -28.71 -5.45 7.40
N GLN A 791 -28.80 -6.61 8.05
CA GLN A 791 -27.80 -7.08 9.01
C GLN A 791 -26.45 -7.34 8.34
N GLN A 792 -26.39 -7.78 7.08
CA GLN A 792 -25.15 -7.93 6.33
C GLN A 792 -24.46 -6.57 6.12
N PHE A 793 -25.21 -5.56 5.68
CA PHE A 793 -24.69 -4.20 5.53
C PHE A 793 -24.26 -3.62 6.88
N THR A 794 -25.09 -3.78 7.93
CA THR A 794 -24.78 -3.35 9.31
C THR A 794 -23.49 -4.01 9.82
N ALA A 795 -23.37 -5.33 9.74
CA ALA A 795 -22.21 -6.08 10.22
C ALA A 795 -20.92 -5.78 9.44
N ALA A 796 -21.03 -5.50 8.14
CA ALA A 796 -19.87 -5.09 7.34
C ALA A 796 -19.27 -3.77 7.87
N TYR A 797 -20.11 -2.81 8.25
CA TYR A 797 -19.66 -1.56 8.88
C TYR A 797 -19.18 -1.76 10.33
N GLU A 798 -19.84 -2.60 11.13
CA GLU A 798 -19.43 -2.88 12.53
C GLU A 798 -18.06 -3.56 12.63
N ARG A 799 -17.78 -4.56 11.76
CA ARG A 799 -16.48 -5.24 11.73
C ARG A 799 -15.34 -4.33 11.36
N TYR A 800 -15.58 -3.44 10.41
CA TYR A 800 -14.60 -2.45 9.97
C TYR A 800 -14.26 -1.45 11.09
N LEU A 801 -15.21 -1.15 11.99
CA LEU A 801 -15.15 0.03 12.84
C LEU A 801 -15.06 -0.23 14.36
N GLY A 802 -15.05 -1.50 14.78
CA GLY A 802 -14.72 -1.93 16.15
C GLY A 802 -15.75 -1.59 17.24
N GLY A 803 -17.05 -1.54 16.93
CA GLY A 803 -18.11 -1.27 17.91
C GLY A 803 -19.50 -1.74 17.46
N GLY A 804 -20.33 -2.16 18.42
CA GLY A 804 -21.68 -2.71 18.19
C GLY A 804 -22.78 -1.67 18.39
N GLY A 805 -23.58 -1.45 17.35
CA GLY A 805 -24.79 -0.64 17.37
C GLY A 805 -26.02 -1.54 17.41
N SER A 806 -26.78 -1.48 18.50
CA SER A 806 -28.01 -2.28 18.67
C SER A 806 -29.20 -1.66 17.94
N GLY A 807 -29.43 -2.06 16.70
CA GLY A 807 -30.70 -1.82 16.01
C GLY A 807 -30.92 -2.84 14.90
N SER A 808 -31.92 -3.71 15.02
CA SER A 808 -32.35 -4.54 13.88
C SER A 808 -33.37 -3.74 13.07
N GLY A 809 -32.95 -3.15 11.95
CA GLY A 809 -33.89 -2.52 11.01
C GLY A 809 -34.75 -3.58 10.32
N SER A 810 -36.07 -3.49 10.44
CA SER A 810 -37.02 -4.31 9.69
C SER A 810 -37.46 -3.60 8.42
N ALA A 811 -38.04 -4.35 7.47
CA ALA A 811 -38.60 -3.76 6.25
C ALA A 811 -39.70 -2.74 6.59
N ASP A 812 -40.51 -3.03 7.61
CA ASP A 812 -41.57 -2.15 8.10
C ASP A 812 -41.00 -0.86 8.69
N SER A 813 -39.92 -0.93 9.48
CA SER A 813 -39.28 0.28 10.03
C SER A 813 -38.66 1.14 8.94
N ALA A 814 -38.09 0.53 7.90
CA ALA A 814 -37.56 1.24 6.74
C ALA A 814 -38.67 1.95 5.95
N CYS A 815 -39.77 1.25 5.63
CA CYS A 815 -40.89 1.85 4.90
C CYS A 815 -41.61 2.94 5.71
N ALA A 816 -41.72 2.77 7.02
CA ALA A 816 -42.26 3.78 7.92
C ALA A 816 -41.39 5.05 7.95
N ALA A 817 -40.06 4.90 8.01
CA ALA A 817 -39.14 6.03 7.92
C ALA A 817 -39.28 6.78 6.59
N LEU A 818 -39.33 6.06 5.45
CA LEU A 818 -39.52 6.67 4.12
C LEU A 818 -40.88 7.38 4.00
N SER A 819 -41.94 6.80 4.57
CA SER A 819 -43.28 7.42 4.60
C SER A 819 -43.27 8.72 5.41
N SER A 820 -42.65 8.70 6.59
CA SER A 820 -42.53 9.89 7.44
C SER A 820 -41.75 11.01 6.76
N VAL A 821 -40.67 10.69 6.03
CA VAL A 821 -39.90 11.67 5.25
C VAL A 821 -40.72 12.22 4.09
N ALA A 822 -41.48 11.37 3.39
CA ALA A 822 -42.34 11.80 2.29
C ALA A 822 -43.42 12.78 2.76
N GLU A 823 -44.06 12.51 3.91
CA GLU A 823 -45.02 13.40 4.55
C GLU A 823 -44.38 14.73 4.98
N ALA A 824 -43.18 14.68 5.56
CA ALA A 824 -42.51 15.86 6.11
C ALA A 824 -41.87 16.77 5.06
N THR A 825 -41.48 16.23 3.89
CA THR A 825 -40.73 16.95 2.86
C THR A 825 -41.51 17.19 1.56
N GLY A 826 -42.60 16.45 1.34
CA GLY A 826 -43.32 16.42 0.07
C GLY A 826 -42.58 15.69 -1.07
N VAL A 827 -41.37 15.18 -0.81
CA VAL A 827 -40.56 14.42 -1.77
C VAL A 827 -40.51 12.97 -1.31
N LYS A 828 -40.91 12.04 -2.18
CA LYS A 828 -40.89 10.61 -1.84
C LYS A 828 -39.47 10.03 -2.00
N PRO A 829 -38.86 9.51 -0.93
CA PRO A 829 -37.56 8.86 -1.00
C PRO A 829 -37.68 7.36 -1.31
N ALA A 830 -36.60 6.78 -1.83
CA ALA A 830 -36.42 5.33 -1.95
C ALA A 830 -34.99 4.93 -1.58
N LEU A 831 -34.83 3.72 -1.05
CA LEU A 831 -33.53 3.10 -0.78
C LEU A 831 -33.20 2.11 -1.89
N ILE A 832 -31.96 2.11 -2.37
CA ILE A 832 -31.45 1.15 -3.35
C ILE A 832 -30.27 0.42 -2.73
N TYR A 833 -30.48 -0.84 -2.34
CA TYR A 833 -29.40 -1.73 -1.94
C TYR A 833 -28.76 -2.32 -3.20
N VAL A 834 -27.45 -2.17 -3.32
CA VAL A 834 -26.63 -2.71 -4.41
C VAL A 834 -25.71 -3.77 -3.81
N SER A 835 -26.03 -5.05 -4.05
CA SER A 835 -25.36 -6.21 -3.46
C SER A 835 -24.94 -7.22 -4.51
N PHE A 836 -24.02 -8.12 -4.17
CA PHE A 836 -23.61 -9.23 -5.03
C PHE A 836 -23.89 -10.59 -4.37
N VAL A 837 -24.28 -11.60 -5.14
CA VAL A 837 -24.54 -12.97 -4.65
C VAL A 837 -23.94 -14.06 -5.56
N PRO A 838 -23.53 -15.22 -5.00
CA PRO A 838 -22.88 -16.28 -5.76
C PRO A 838 -23.67 -16.84 -6.95
N MET A 839 -22.93 -17.33 -7.94
CA MET A 839 -23.46 -17.99 -9.13
C MET A 839 -23.58 -19.51 -8.88
N GLY A 840 -24.78 -19.97 -8.50
CA GLY A 840 -25.12 -21.40 -8.36
C GLY A 840 -25.68 -21.83 -7.00
N ASP A 841 -26.42 -22.94 -7.02
CA ASP A 841 -27.11 -23.68 -5.95
C ASP A 841 -28.46 -23.17 -5.43
N ILE A 842 -29.55 -23.74 -5.98
CA ILE A 842 -30.87 -23.94 -5.33
C ILE A 842 -31.51 -25.25 -5.82
N THR A 843 -30.93 -26.42 -5.55
CA THR A 843 -31.68 -27.69 -5.79
C THR A 843 -31.52 -28.77 -4.73
N LYS A 844 -30.79 -28.56 -3.63
CA LYS A 844 -30.69 -29.59 -2.58
C LYS A 844 -30.64 -29.00 -1.18
N THR A 845 -31.77 -29.02 -0.47
CA THR A 845 -31.86 -29.49 0.93
C THR A 845 -33.29 -29.44 1.45
N THR A 846 -33.83 -30.63 1.74
CA THR A 846 -35.10 -30.87 2.42
C THR A 846 -34.91 -30.88 3.94
N GLY A 847 -35.78 -30.14 4.63
CA GLY A 847 -36.30 -30.42 5.98
C GLY A 847 -35.32 -30.73 7.12
N LYS A 848 -34.93 -29.70 7.89
CA LYS A 848 -34.68 -29.84 9.33
C LYS A 848 -34.92 -28.53 10.08
N ARG A 849 -35.56 -28.62 11.25
CA ARG A 849 -35.89 -27.50 12.14
C ARG A 849 -34.70 -27.28 13.08
N LEU A 850 -34.22 -26.04 13.23
CA LEU A 850 -32.96 -25.73 13.93
C LEU A 850 -33.10 -24.60 14.97
N SER A 851 -32.15 -24.60 15.92
CA SER A 851 -32.08 -23.81 17.15
C SER A 851 -30.94 -22.78 17.13
N GLY A 852 -31.25 -21.53 17.49
CA GLY A 852 -30.43 -20.69 18.38
C GLY A 852 -29.15 -19.98 17.93
N SER A 853 -28.32 -20.48 17.00
CA SER A 853 -27.02 -19.81 16.72
C SER A 853 -26.45 -20.02 15.30
N GLU A 854 -27.24 -19.77 14.25
CA GLU A 854 -26.81 -19.97 12.86
C GLU A 854 -26.72 -18.63 12.09
N THR A 855 -25.67 -18.48 11.27
CA THR A 855 -25.53 -17.33 10.33
C THR A 855 -26.35 -17.63 9.08
N VAL A 856 -27.24 -16.73 8.70
CA VAL A 856 -28.16 -16.92 7.57
C VAL A 856 -27.50 -16.45 6.27
N LEU A 857 -27.52 -17.29 5.24
CA LEU A 857 -27.24 -16.90 3.85
C LEU A 857 -28.60 -16.76 3.14
N TRP A 858 -28.84 -15.63 2.48
CA TRP A 858 -30.07 -15.43 1.69
C TRP A 858 -30.01 -16.26 0.42
N GLN A 859 -31.11 -16.94 0.09
CA GLN A 859 -31.26 -17.62 -1.20
C GLN A 859 -32.48 -17.05 -1.92
N PHE A 860 -32.30 -16.69 -3.20
CA PHE A 860 -33.36 -16.15 -4.04
C PHE A 860 -34.15 -17.27 -4.70
N THR A 861 -35.29 -17.64 -4.12
CA THR A 861 -36.17 -18.65 -4.73
C THR A 861 -37.20 -17.98 -5.65
N ASP A 862 -37.81 -18.75 -6.55
CA ASP A 862 -38.90 -18.30 -7.43
C ASP A 862 -40.14 -17.81 -6.65
N GLN A 863 -40.22 -18.06 -5.34
CA GLN A 863 -41.28 -17.61 -4.44
C GLN A 863 -40.94 -16.29 -3.69
N GLY A 864 -39.69 -15.83 -3.73
CA GLY A 864 -39.23 -14.61 -3.07
C GLY A 864 -37.92 -14.77 -2.27
N LEU A 865 -37.57 -13.71 -1.53
CA LEU A 865 -36.43 -13.60 -0.62
C LEU A 865 -36.61 -14.57 0.58
N GLY A 866 -35.89 -15.69 0.59
CA GLY A 866 -35.93 -16.70 1.66
C GLY A 866 -34.63 -16.74 2.46
N ALA A 867 -34.75 -16.82 3.79
CA ALA A 867 -33.65 -17.12 4.69
C ALA A 867 -33.31 -18.62 4.61
N VAL A 868 -32.08 -18.98 4.23
CA VAL A 868 -31.58 -20.35 4.33
C VAL A 868 -30.49 -20.39 5.37
N ALA A 869 -30.71 -21.17 6.43
CA ALA A 869 -29.67 -21.45 7.40
C ALA A 869 -28.69 -22.45 6.78
N GLN A 870 -27.51 -21.98 6.41
CA GLN A 870 -26.39 -22.86 6.10
C GLN A 870 -25.50 -22.95 7.35
N ALA A 871 -25.34 -24.17 7.87
CA ALA A 871 -24.33 -24.47 8.86
C ALA A 871 -22.94 -24.43 8.18
N GLN A 872 -22.39 -23.23 7.98
CA GLN A 872 -20.97 -23.05 7.66
C GLN A 872 -20.37 -21.99 8.58
N THR A 873 -19.52 -22.46 9.50
CA THR A 873 -18.62 -21.64 10.30
C THR A 873 -17.54 -21.06 9.37
N GLY A 874 -17.78 -19.86 8.84
CA GLY A 874 -16.82 -19.10 8.03
C GLY A 874 -17.50 -18.34 6.89
N GLN A 875 -17.65 -17.03 7.01
CA GLN A 875 -18.17 -16.21 5.91
C GLN A 875 -17.19 -16.22 4.73
N LYS A 876 -17.66 -16.71 3.57
CA LYS A 876 -16.92 -16.72 2.30
C LYS A 876 -16.70 -15.26 1.83
N LYS A 877 -15.46 -14.89 1.50
CA LYS A 877 -15.13 -13.56 0.92
C LYS A 877 -15.87 -13.37 -0.41
N PRO A 878 -16.46 -12.18 -0.71
CA PRO A 878 -17.12 -11.92 -1.99
C PRO A 878 -16.23 -12.29 -3.17
N GLN A 879 -16.80 -12.91 -4.22
CA GLN A 879 -16.08 -13.40 -5.39
C GLN A 879 -16.34 -12.50 -6.61
N ASP A 880 -15.37 -12.45 -7.53
CA ASP A 880 -15.48 -11.66 -8.76
C ASP A 880 -16.62 -12.11 -9.68
N SER A 881 -17.02 -13.37 -9.57
CA SER A 881 -18.12 -13.99 -10.31
C SER A 881 -19.52 -13.75 -9.70
N ASP A 882 -19.62 -13.16 -8.51
CA ASP A 882 -20.90 -12.90 -7.85
C ASP A 882 -21.76 -11.95 -8.70
N GLN A 883 -23.07 -12.19 -8.79
CA GLN A 883 -23.99 -11.44 -9.64
C GLN A 883 -24.66 -10.28 -8.92
N LEU A 884 -24.87 -9.18 -9.64
CA LEU A 884 -25.54 -7.98 -9.14
C LEU A 884 -27.01 -8.24 -8.78
N VAL A 885 -27.38 -7.82 -7.58
CA VAL A 885 -28.75 -7.76 -7.08
C VAL A 885 -29.05 -6.35 -6.59
N LEU A 886 -30.19 -5.83 -7.04
CA LEU A 886 -30.77 -4.59 -6.58
C LEU A 886 -31.97 -4.88 -5.69
N VAL A 887 -32.05 -4.25 -4.52
CA VAL A 887 -33.27 -4.22 -3.70
C VAL A 887 -33.73 -2.77 -3.54
N LEU A 888 -34.89 -2.47 -4.10
CA LEU A 888 -35.53 -1.17 -4.02
C LEU A 888 -36.56 -1.19 -2.89
N VAL A 889 -36.41 -0.28 -1.92
CA VAL A 889 -37.36 -0.05 -0.83
C VAL A 889 -38.04 1.30 -1.03
N THR A 890 -39.36 1.32 -1.02
CA THR A 890 -40.20 2.51 -1.19
C THR A 890 -41.21 2.60 -0.05
N PRO A 891 -41.88 3.76 0.16
CA PRO A 891 -42.97 3.86 1.13
C PRO A 891 -44.09 2.83 0.97
N SER A 892 -44.29 2.29 -0.24
CA SER A 892 -45.36 1.34 -0.53
C SER A 892 -44.94 -0.13 -0.49
N GLY A 893 -43.64 -0.43 -0.33
CA GLY A 893 -43.12 -1.78 -0.30
C GLY A 893 -41.77 -1.93 -0.99
N LEU A 894 -41.38 -3.19 -1.19
CA LEU A 894 -40.07 -3.58 -1.70
C LEU A 894 -40.17 -4.33 -3.03
N SER A 895 -39.15 -4.15 -3.87
CA SER A 895 -38.97 -4.90 -5.11
C SER A 895 -37.50 -5.26 -5.27
N GLN A 896 -37.22 -6.33 -6.02
CA GLN A 896 -35.86 -6.80 -6.23
C GLN A 896 -35.62 -7.09 -7.70
N GLN A 897 -34.36 -6.96 -8.11
CA GLN A 897 -33.95 -7.32 -9.45
C GLN A 897 -32.56 -7.95 -9.42
N ARG A 898 -32.43 -9.12 -10.03
CA ARG A 898 -31.15 -9.79 -10.25
C ARG A 898 -30.72 -9.53 -11.68
N LEU A 899 -29.49 -9.04 -11.86
CA LEU A 899 -28.91 -8.79 -13.17
C LEU A 899 -27.77 -9.79 -13.42
N PRO A 900 -27.66 -10.35 -14.64
CA PRO A 900 -26.60 -11.28 -15.02
C PRO A 900 -25.28 -10.54 -15.31
N VAL A 901 -24.84 -9.67 -14.40
CA VAL A 901 -23.56 -8.95 -14.47
C VAL A 901 -22.75 -9.26 -13.23
N SER A 902 -21.47 -9.58 -13.43
CA SER A 902 -20.57 -9.99 -12.36
C SER A 902 -20.01 -8.80 -11.57
N ARG A 903 -19.65 -9.05 -10.32
CA ARG A 903 -19.08 -8.07 -9.39
C ARG A 903 -17.87 -7.35 -9.97
N VAL A 904 -16.94 -8.10 -10.57
CA VAL A 904 -15.73 -7.52 -11.19
C VAL A 904 -16.05 -6.51 -12.28
N LYS A 905 -17.10 -6.75 -13.09
CA LYS A 905 -17.51 -5.83 -14.17
C LYS A 905 -18.11 -4.54 -13.63
N VAL A 906 -18.98 -4.65 -12.62
CA VAL A 906 -19.61 -3.47 -11.99
C VAL A 906 -18.55 -2.59 -11.31
N LEU A 907 -17.61 -3.22 -10.59
CA LEU A 907 -16.50 -2.50 -9.94
C LEU A 907 -15.52 -1.88 -10.95
N GLN A 908 -15.25 -2.56 -12.07
CA GLN A 908 -14.43 -2.00 -13.13
C GLN A 908 -15.06 -0.74 -13.72
N MET A 909 -16.35 -0.76 -14.05
CA MET A 909 -17.03 0.45 -14.58
C MET A 909 -17.09 1.57 -13.55
N ALA A 910 -17.29 1.23 -12.27
CA ALA A 910 -17.28 2.23 -11.18
C ALA A 910 -15.91 2.92 -11.06
N ARG A 911 -14.81 2.17 -11.17
CA ARG A 911 -13.45 2.72 -11.19
C ARG A 911 -13.20 3.59 -12.42
N GLN A 912 -13.61 3.15 -13.60
CA GLN A 912 -13.47 3.93 -14.84
C GLN A 912 -14.25 5.25 -14.79
N LEU A 913 -15.51 5.23 -14.32
CA LEU A 913 -16.30 6.45 -14.16
C LEU A 913 -15.62 7.42 -13.19
N ARG A 914 -15.12 6.92 -12.05
CA ARG A 914 -14.44 7.75 -11.07
C ARG A 914 -13.16 8.37 -11.63
N ALA A 915 -12.33 7.59 -12.33
CA ALA A 915 -11.08 8.06 -12.90
C ALA A 915 -11.31 9.18 -13.91
N SER A 916 -12.17 8.95 -14.90
CA SER A 916 -12.50 9.93 -15.94
C SER A 916 -13.21 11.16 -15.39
N ALA A 917 -14.22 11.01 -14.52
CA ALA A 917 -14.93 12.15 -13.93
C ALA A 917 -14.03 13.01 -13.02
N SER A 918 -12.91 12.47 -12.51
CA SER A 918 -11.97 13.19 -11.66
C SER A 918 -10.94 14.04 -12.42
N ASN A 919 -10.95 14.00 -13.76
CA ASN A 919 -10.10 14.84 -14.61
C ASN A 919 -10.98 15.82 -15.42
N PRO A 920 -10.83 17.15 -15.24
CA PRO A 920 -11.67 18.13 -15.94
C PRO A 920 -11.47 18.17 -17.46
N ASN A 921 -10.45 17.48 -17.99
CA ASN A 921 -10.15 17.43 -19.42
C ASN A 921 -10.52 16.08 -20.07
N ASP A 922 -11.10 15.14 -19.32
CA ASP A 922 -11.42 13.79 -19.80
C ASP A 922 -12.93 13.60 -19.95
N GLU A 923 -13.42 13.61 -21.19
CA GLU A 923 -14.83 13.40 -21.54
C GLU A 923 -15.24 11.90 -21.53
N GLY A 924 -14.31 10.99 -21.22
CA GLY A 924 -14.51 9.54 -21.19
C GLY A 924 -15.47 9.04 -20.12
N TYR A 925 -15.98 9.91 -19.24
CA TYR A 925 -16.90 9.56 -18.14
C TYR A 925 -18.29 9.11 -18.63
N LEU A 926 -18.72 9.51 -19.83
CA LEU A 926 -20.09 9.26 -20.30
C LEU A 926 -20.38 7.76 -20.48
N ALA A 927 -19.48 7.02 -21.14
CA ALA A 927 -19.68 5.60 -21.40
C ALA A 927 -19.82 4.74 -20.13
N PRO A 928 -18.89 4.81 -19.14
CA PRO A 928 -19.05 4.07 -17.90
C PRO A 928 -20.23 4.59 -17.06
N GLY A 929 -20.52 5.90 -17.08
CA GLY A 929 -21.68 6.49 -16.43
C GLY A 929 -23.02 5.97 -16.97
N GLN A 930 -23.09 5.76 -18.29
CA GLN A 930 -24.25 5.15 -18.96
C GLN A 930 -24.40 3.68 -18.63
N GLN A 931 -23.31 2.92 -18.69
CA GLN A 931 -23.35 1.50 -18.40
C GLN A 931 -23.80 1.22 -16.96
N LEU A 932 -23.30 2.00 -16.00
CA LEU A 932 -23.69 1.89 -14.61
C LEU A 932 -25.13 2.34 -14.38
N TYR A 933 -25.60 3.39 -15.05
CA TYR A 933 -27.02 3.78 -14.98
C TYR A 933 -27.93 2.64 -15.47
N GLN A 934 -27.57 2.01 -16.60
CA GLN A 934 -28.30 0.87 -17.15
C GLN A 934 -28.37 -0.33 -16.20
N TRP A 935 -27.34 -0.55 -15.39
CA TRP A 935 -27.33 -1.65 -14.43
C TRP A 935 -27.99 -1.30 -13.10
N LEU A 936 -27.81 -0.08 -12.59
CA LEU A 936 -28.17 0.28 -11.21
C LEU A 936 -29.49 1.04 -11.09
N VAL A 937 -29.96 1.72 -12.14
CA VAL A 937 -31.09 2.67 -12.08
C VAL A 937 -32.16 2.36 -13.11
N ALA A 938 -31.78 2.20 -14.38
CA ALA A 938 -32.71 1.89 -15.48
C ALA A 938 -33.68 0.74 -15.17
N PRO A 939 -33.25 -0.36 -14.52
CA PRO A 939 -34.15 -1.46 -14.22
C PRO A 939 -35.25 -1.11 -13.20
N LEU A 940 -34.99 -0.12 -12.35
CA LEU A 940 -35.90 0.34 -11.29
C LEU A 940 -36.80 1.50 -11.75
N GLU A 941 -36.47 2.17 -12.86
CA GLU A 941 -37.17 3.36 -13.35
C GLU A 941 -38.70 3.22 -13.46
N PRO A 942 -39.28 2.10 -13.94
CA PRO A 942 -40.73 1.96 -14.04
C PRO A 942 -41.42 2.17 -12.69
N VAL A 943 -40.87 1.58 -11.62
CA VAL A 943 -41.40 1.73 -10.26
C VAL A 943 -41.13 3.12 -9.70
N LEU A 944 -39.92 3.66 -9.92
CA LEU A 944 -39.56 5.01 -9.48
C LEU A 944 -40.52 6.07 -10.09
N LYS A 945 -40.83 5.95 -11.38
CA LYS A 945 -41.77 6.84 -12.09
C LYS A 945 -43.21 6.65 -11.61
N GLN A 946 -43.67 5.40 -11.51
CA GLN A 946 -45.04 5.08 -11.06
C GLN A 946 -45.32 5.64 -9.66
N GLN A 947 -44.36 5.53 -8.74
CA GLN A 947 -44.51 6.00 -7.37
C GLN A 947 -44.19 7.49 -7.18
N LYS A 948 -43.67 8.16 -8.21
CA LYS A 948 -43.19 9.56 -8.18
C LYS A 948 -42.08 9.77 -7.15
N ILE A 949 -41.10 8.88 -7.16
CA ILE A 949 -39.90 9.00 -6.31
C ILE A 949 -39.06 10.18 -6.79
N GLY A 950 -38.60 11.02 -5.85
CA GLY A 950 -37.76 12.20 -6.13
C GLY A 950 -36.41 12.21 -5.40
N ASN A 951 -36.19 11.27 -4.47
CA ASN A 951 -34.93 11.10 -3.75
C ASN A 951 -34.49 9.63 -3.77
N LEU A 952 -33.24 9.36 -4.12
CA LEU A 952 -32.64 8.02 -4.16
C LEU A 952 -31.46 7.95 -3.19
N VAL A 953 -31.54 7.04 -2.22
CA VAL A 953 -30.45 6.81 -1.27
C VAL A 953 -29.86 5.43 -1.54
N PHE A 954 -28.58 5.40 -1.88
CA PHE A 954 -27.88 4.16 -2.20
C PHE A 954 -27.23 3.56 -0.94
N LEU A 955 -27.35 2.24 -0.82
CA LEU A 955 -26.62 1.42 0.13
C LEU A 955 -25.80 0.43 -0.69
N MET A 956 -24.47 0.60 -0.68
CA MET A 956 -23.59 -0.10 -1.62
C MET A 956 -22.64 -1.07 -0.93
N ASP A 957 -22.47 -2.24 -1.55
CA ASP A 957 -21.48 -3.22 -1.16
C ASP A 957 -20.03 -2.66 -1.27
N THR A 958 -19.09 -3.33 -0.61
CA THR A 958 -17.66 -3.01 -0.58
C THR A 958 -17.10 -2.82 -1.99
N GLY A 959 -16.35 -1.73 -2.18
CA GLY A 959 -15.77 -1.31 -3.47
C GLY A 959 -16.64 -0.40 -4.34
N LEU A 960 -17.96 -0.29 -4.10
CA LEU A 960 -18.84 0.62 -4.84
C LEU A 960 -19.08 1.96 -4.13
N ARG A 961 -18.70 2.06 -2.86
CA ARG A 961 -19.05 3.20 -1.98
C ARG A 961 -18.42 4.54 -2.40
N THR A 962 -17.41 4.53 -3.27
CA THR A 962 -16.82 5.76 -3.85
C THR A 962 -17.34 6.08 -5.26
N LEU A 963 -18.43 5.43 -5.70
CA LEU A 963 -19.03 5.69 -7.01
C LEU A 963 -19.57 7.13 -7.05
N PRO A 964 -19.20 7.95 -8.06
CA PRO A 964 -19.81 9.27 -8.25
C PRO A 964 -21.23 9.12 -8.80
N ILE A 965 -22.17 8.79 -7.91
CA ILE A 965 -23.58 8.54 -8.25
C ILE A 965 -24.15 9.69 -9.06
N ALA A 966 -23.79 10.95 -8.73
CA ALA A 966 -24.26 12.13 -9.43
C ALA A 966 -23.93 12.14 -10.94
N ALA A 967 -22.84 11.48 -11.35
CA ALA A 967 -22.38 11.39 -12.73
C ALA A 967 -22.96 10.20 -13.51
N LEU A 968 -23.85 9.39 -12.92
CA LEU A 968 -24.59 8.37 -13.66
C LEU A 968 -25.47 9.04 -14.72
N HIS A 969 -25.51 8.50 -15.94
CA HIS A 969 -26.11 9.15 -17.09
C HIS A 969 -27.05 8.20 -17.83
N ASP A 970 -28.27 8.62 -18.16
CA ASP A 970 -29.27 7.71 -18.78
C ASP A 970 -29.17 7.61 -20.32
N GLY A 971 -28.20 8.34 -20.90
CA GLY A 971 -28.04 8.53 -22.35
C GLY A 971 -28.60 9.87 -22.85
N LYS A 972 -29.38 10.59 -22.03
CA LYS A 972 -29.94 11.92 -22.32
C LYS A 972 -29.52 12.99 -21.30
N GLY A 973 -29.38 12.63 -20.03
CA GLY A 973 -28.97 13.51 -18.95
C GLY A 973 -28.48 12.74 -17.73
N PHE A 974 -27.94 13.48 -16.76
CA PHE A 974 -27.40 12.93 -15.52
C PHE A 974 -28.50 12.62 -14.51
N ILE A 975 -28.25 11.66 -13.61
CA ILE A 975 -29.23 11.23 -12.60
C ILE A 975 -29.71 12.39 -11.72
N VAL A 976 -28.83 13.36 -11.43
CA VAL A 976 -29.13 14.55 -10.62
C VAL A 976 -30.10 15.52 -11.28
N GLU A 977 -30.31 15.42 -12.59
CA GLU A 977 -31.34 16.19 -13.28
C GLU A 977 -32.74 15.64 -12.96
N LYS A 978 -32.85 14.37 -12.54
CA LYS A 978 -34.11 13.68 -12.21
C LYS A 978 -34.34 13.48 -10.72
N TYR A 979 -33.30 13.15 -9.97
CA TYR A 979 -33.41 12.71 -8.58
C TYR A 979 -32.37 13.42 -7.70
N SER A 980 -32.74 13.74 -6.46
CA SER A 980 -31.72 14.02 -5.44
C SER A 980 -31.11 12.69 -4.99
N VAL A 981 -29.79 12.65 -4.81
CA VAL A 981 -29.07 11.41 -4.51
C VAL A 981 -28.27 11.51 -3.21
N GLY A 982 -28.13 10.40 -2.51
CA GLY A 982 -27.30 10.28 -1.31
C GLY A 982 -26.81 8.87 -1.09
N LEU A 983 -25.88 8.71 -0.16
CA LEU A 983 -25.32 7.42 0.25
C LEU A 983 -25.56 7.21 1.74
N MET A 984 -25.97 6.01 2.12
CA MET A 984 -26.16 5.62 3.51
C MET A 984 -25.40 4.31 3.80
N PRO A 985 -24.65 4.21 4.91
CA PRO A 985 -23.96 2.97 5.29
C PRO A 985 -24.93 1.79 5.47
N SER A 986 -25.93 2.00 6.30
CA SER A 986 -26.98 1.05 6.67
C SER A 986 -28.13 1.88 7.23
N ILE A 987 -29.38 1.46 7.01
CA ILE A 987 -30.53 2.17 7.60
C ILE A 987 -30.56 1.97 9.12
N SER A 988 -30.11 0.82 9.62
CA SER A 988 -30.05 0.48 11.04
C SER A 988 -29.02 1.30 11.82
N LEU A 989 -27.91 1.68 11.18
CA LEU A 989 -26.88 2.52 11.77
C LEU A 989 -27.14 4.03 11.60
N THR A 990 -28.19 4.41 10.87
CA THR A 990 -28.46 5.81 10.54
C THR A 990 -29.68 6.33 11.29
N ASP A 991 -29.52 7.44 12.01
CA ASP A 991 -30.65 8.16 12.58
C ASP A 991 -31.47 8.82 11.46
N THR A 992 -32.56 8.15 11.07
CA THR A 992 -33.47 8.58 10.00
C THR A 992 -34.40 9.73 10.40
N ARG A 993 -34.41 10.15 11.67
CA ARG A 993 -35.28 11.22 12.14
C ARG A 993 -34.87 12.56 11.54
N ARG A 994 -35.81 13.21 10.85
CA ARG A 994 -35.63 14.52 10.26
C ARG A 994 -35.54 15.62 11.33
N VAL A 995 -34.54 16.48 11.20
CA VAL A 995 -34.44 17.75 11.93
C VAL A 995 -34.30 18.86 10.91
N SER A 996 -35.20 19.85 10.97
CA SER A 996 -35.11 20.99 10.07
C SER A 996 -33.88 21.82 10.39
N ILE A 997 -33.03 22.02 9.38
CA ILE A 997 -31.85 22.89 9.48
C ILE A 997 -32.04 24.20 8.73
N GLN A 998 -33.24 24.59 8.27
CA GLN A 998 -33.45 25.80 7.46
C GLN A 998 -32.91 27.08 8.15
N ASN A 999 -33.15 27.24 9.46
CA ASN A 999 -32.71 28.41 10.23
C ASN A 999 -31.50 28.12 11.14
N ALA A 1000 -30.82 26.99 10.95
CA ALA A 1000 -29.67 26.62 11.78
C ALA A 1000 -28.50 27.60 11.61
N ARG A 1001 -27.75 27.86 12.68
CA ARG A 1001 -26.52 28.66 12.60
C ARG A 1001 -25.35 27.82 12.12
N VAL A 1002 -24.40 28.44 11.43
CA VAL A 1002 -23.17 27.79 10.93
C VAL A 1002 -21.97 28.17 11.79
N LEU A 1003 -21.17 27.19 12.18
CA LEU A 1003 -19.77 27.40 12.55
C LEU A 1003 -18.91 27.07 11.34
N ALA A 1004 -18.34 28.10 10.71
CA ALA A 1004 -17.48 27.96 9.55
C ALA A 1004 -16.03 28.16 9.98
N MET A 1005 -15.15 27.23 9.68
CA MET A 1005 -13.74 27.32 10.04
C MET A 1005 -12.86 26.87 8.88
N GLY A 1006 -11.69 27.47 8.72
CA GLY A 1006 -10.82 27.09 7.61
C GLY A 1006 -9.43 27.70 7.64
N ALA A 1007 -8.57 27.20 6.76
CA ALA A 1007 -7.22 27.73 6.53
C ALA A 1007 -7.06 28.06 5.04
N SER A 1008 -6.49 29.24 4.79
CA SER A 1008 -6.21 29.77 3.45
C SER A 1008 -4.71 29.81 3.15
N THR A 1009 -3.89 29.84 4.19
CA THR A 1009 -2.42 29.85 4.09
C THR A 1009 -1.86 28.66 4.86
N PHE A 1010 -0.81 28.04 4.34
CA PHE A 1010 -0.22 26.83 4.91
C PHE A 1010 1.31 26.90 4.83
N ARG A 1011 2.00 26.15 5.69
CA ARG A 1011 3.47 26.05 5.65
C ARG A 1011 3.96 25.08 4.57
N ASP A 1012 3.27 23.94 4.45
CA ASP A 1012 3.70 22.78 3.66
C ASP A 1012 2.64 22.37 2.60
N GLN A 1013 1.74 23.28 2.22
CA GLN A 1013 0.67 23.07 1.23
C GLN A 1013 0.42 24.35 0.42
N THR A 1014 -0.20 24.20 -0.74
CA THR A 1014 -0.61 25.34 -1.58
C THR A 1014 -1.67 26.19 -0.87
N ALA A 1015 -1.60 27.51 -1.02
CA ALA A 1015 -2.62 28.41 -0.48
C ALA A 1015 -3.99 28.14 -1.13
N LEU A 1016 -5.05 28.32 -0.34
CA LEU A 1016 -6.46 28.23 -0.77
C LEU A 1016 -7.09 29.63 -0.67
N PRO A 1017 -6.86 30.51 -1.66
CA PRO A 1017 -7.29 31.90 -1.61
C PRO A 1017 -8.82 32.09 -1.61
N ALA A 1018 -9.63 31.10 -2.03
CA ALA A 1018 -11.08 31.20 -1.97
C ALA A 1018 -11.66 31.01 -0.56
N VAL A 1019 -10.96 30.31 0.33
CA VAL A 1019 -11.44 29.96 1.68
C VAL A 1019 -11.94 31.19 2.48
N PRO A 1020 -11.21 32.33 2.56
CA PRO A 1020 -11.70 33.49 3.28
C PRO A 1020 -13.04 34.01 2.73
N VAL A 1021 -13.17 34.03 1.40
CA VAL A 1021 -14.40 34.48 0.71
C VAL A 1021 -15.54 33.49 0.91
N GLU A 1022 -15.26 32.18 0.88
CA GLU A 1022 -16.23 31.12 1.15
C GLU A 1022 -16.81 31.26 2.56
N LEU A 1023 -15.95 31.35 3.59
CA LEU A 1023 -16.38 31.47 4.98
C LEU A 1023 -17.18 32.77 5.23
N GLU A 1024 -16.73 33.88 4.66
CA GLU A 1024 -17.42 35.17 4.75
C GLU A 1024 -18.80 35.12 4.07
N THR A 1025 -18.86 34.59 2.85
CA THR A 1025 -20.12 34.48 2.10
C THR A 1025 -21.14 33.61 2.83
N ILE A 1026 -20.70 32.46 3.36
CA ILE A 1026 -21.56 31.56 4.13
C ILE A 1026 -22.10 32.24 5.39
N THR A 1027 -21.25 32.92 6.16
CA THR A 1027 -21.60 33.42 7.51
C THR A 1027 -22.18 34.82 7.55
N GLN A 1028 -21.99 35.64 6.51
CA GLN A 1028 -22.48 37.01 6.46
C GLN A 1028 -23.60 37.21 5.44
N ARG A 1029 -23.60 36.48 4.31
CA ARG A 1029 -24.54 36.71 3.20
C ARG A 1029 -25.61 35.63 3.09
N LEU A 1030 -25.26 34.36 3.34
CA LEU A 1030 -26.17 33.22 3.16
C LEU A 1030 -26.87 32.77 4.44
N ARG A 1031 -26.15 32.77 5.56
CA ARG A 1031 -26.65 32.20 6.82
C ARG A 1031 -25.96 32.84 8.02
N SER A 1032 -26.66 32.98 9.15
CA SER A 1032 -26.06 33.52 10.36
C SER A 1032 -25.07 32.53 11.00
N GLY A 1033 -23.89 33.00 11.39
CA GLY A 1033 -22.83 32.13 11.88
C GLY A 1033 -21.62 32.84 12.44
N LYS A 1034 -20.57 32.06 12.74
CA LYS A 1034 -19.23 32.57 13.10
C LYS A 1034 -18.20 31.94 12.16
N ALA A 1035 -17.22 32.75 11.75
CA ALA A 1035 -16.09 32.31 10.93
C ALA A 1035 -14.79 32.34 11.75
N PHE A 1036 -13.95 31.30 11.62
CA PHE A 1036 -12.61 31.25 12.19
C PHE A 1036 -11.59 30.87 11.12
N LEU A 1037 -10.63 31.76 10.86
CA LEU A 1037 -9.66 31.63 9.78
C LEU A 1037 -8.23 31.44 10.32
N ASN A 1038 -7.43 30.63 9.64
CA ASN A 1038 -5.97 30.48 9.85
C ASN A 1038 -5.63 30.23 11.33
N GLN A 1039 -4.93 31.13 12.01
CA GLN A 1039 -4.50 30.99 13.41
C GLN A 1039 -5.64 30.66 14.38
N ASN A 1040 -6.87 31.03 14.02
CA ASN A 1040 -8.06 30.75 14.82
C ASN A 1040 -8.76 29.42 14.44
N PHE A 1041 -8.31 28.74 13.38
CA PHE A 1041 -8.78 27.43 12.96
C PHE A 1041 -7.95 26.30 13.58
N THR A 1042 -8.18 26.06 14.87
CA THR A 1042 -7.53 24.99 15.64
C THR A 1042 -8.53 24.00 16.22
N VAL A 1043 -8.10 22.77 16.50
CA VAL A 1043 -8.95 21.72 17.10
C VAL A 1043 -9.48 22.17 18.47
N SER A 1044 -8.63 22.85 19.25
CA SER A 1044 -9.00 23.43 20.54
C SER A 1044 -10.11 24.47 20.39
N GLN A 1045 -9.98 25.38 19.42
CA GLN A 1045 -11.00 26.40 19.18
C GLN A 1045 -12.33 25.78 18.72
N LEU A 1046 -12.29 24.77 17.84
CA LEU A 1046 -13.47 24.01 17.44
C LEU A 1046 -14.20 23.44 18.66
N LYS A 1047 -13.49 22.74 19.56
CA LYS A 1047 -14.05 22.16 20.79
C LYS A 1047 -14.60 23.22 21.75
N ILE A 1048 -14.00 24.40 21.82
CA ILE A 1048 -14.49 25.52 22.66
C ILE A 1048 -15.79 26.06 22.08
N GLN A 1049 -15.81 26.42 20.80
CA GLN A 1049 -17.00 26.98 20.15
C GLN A 1049 -18.15 25.98 20.18
N ARG A 1050 -17.86 24.69 20.02
CA ARG A 1050 -18.88 23.64 20.09
C ARG A 1050 -19.55 23.52 21.44
N ARG A 1051 -18.83 23.78 22.53
CA ARG A 1051 -19.36 23.79 23.91
C ARG A 1051 -20.12 25.07 24.24
N GLN A 1052 -19.71 26.20 23.66
CA GLN A 1052 -20.32 27.50 23.91
C GLN A 1052 -21.59 27.74 23.08
N ASP A 1053 -21.61 27.25 21.83
CA ASP A 1053 -22.68 27.48 20.88
C ASP A 1053 -23.06 26.14 20.21
N PRO A 1054 -24.22 25.55 20.54
CA PRO A 1054 -24.67 24.27 20.01
C PRO A 1054 -25.21 24.40 18.57
N VAL A 1055 -24.43 25.01 17.67
CA VAL A 1055 -24.69 25.06 16.23
C VAL A 1055 -24.94 23.65 15.65
N THR A 1056 -25.82 23.51 14.67
CA THR A 1056 -26.12 22.20 14.09
C THR A 1056 -25.44 22.00 12.73
N ILE A 1057 -24.81 23.04 12.18
CA ILE A 1057 -24.01 22.96 10.94
C ILE A 1057 -22.55 23.34 11.25
N LEU A 1058 -21.63 22.44 10.89
CA LEU A 1058 -20.19 22.65 10.95
C LEU A 1058 -19.64 22.64 9.52
N HIS A 1059 -18.92 23.69 9.13
CA HIS A 1059 -18.29 23.81 7.82
C HIS A 1059 -16.78 23.95 8.00
N LEU A 1060 -16.00 23.04 7.38
CA LEU A 1060 -14.54 23.03 7.42
C LEU A 1060 -14.00 23.21 5.99
N ALA A 1061 -13.32 24.33 5.74
CA ALA A 1061 -12.71 24.66 4.45
C ALA A 1061 -11.18 24.67 4.54
N THR A 1062 -10.53 23.63 4.03
CA THR A 1062 -9.07 23.43 4.17
C THR A 1062 -8.58 22.30 3.26
N HIS A 1063 -7.28 21.99 3.30
CA HIS A 1063 -6.76 20.75 2.70
C HIS A 1063 -7.17 19.51 3.51
N GLY A 1064 -7.58 18.48 2.78
CA GLY A 1064 -7.78 17.13 3.28
C GLY A 1064 -6.99 16.19 2.40
N GLU A 1065 -6.43 15.16 2.99
CA GLU A 1065 -5.76 14.09 2.25
C GLU A 1065 -6.21 12.76 2.81
N PHE A 1066 -6.71 11.91 1.92
CA PHE A 1066 -6.96 10.51 2.22
C PHE A 1066 -5.92 9.67 1.51
N ARG A 1067 -5.10 8.96 2.28
CA ARG A 1067 -4.12 7.98 1.80
C ARG A 1067 -4.52 6.61 2.27
N ALA A 1068 -4.56 5.66 1.33
CA ALA A 1068 -4.73 4.24 1.65
C ALA A 1068 -3.62 3.76 2.60
N GLY A 1069 -3.92 2.74 3.41
CA GLY A 1069 -3.03 2.25 4.48
C GLY A 1069 -3.49 2.71 5.87
N SER A 1070 -2.55 2.94 6.81
CA SER A 1070 -2.87 3.32 8.20
C SER A 1070 -3.75 4.57 8.28
N ALA A 1071 -4.74 4.58 9.19
CA ALA A 1071 -5.61 5.73 9.44
C ALA A 1071 -4.82 7.03 9.76
N ALA A 1072 -3.60 6.91 10.29
CA ALA A 1072 -2.72 8.04 10.56
C ALA A 1072 -2.13 8.71 9.30
N ASN A 1073 -2.15 8.04 8.14
CA ASN A 1073 -1.67 8.56 6.86
C ASN A 1073 -2.67 9.55 6.22
N SER A 1074 -3.92 9.52 6.68
CA SER A 1074 -5.00 10.40 6.23
C SER A 1074 -5.20 11.54 7.23
N TYR A 1075 -5.37 12.78 6.76
CA TYR A 1075 -5.55 13.94 7.63
C TYR A 1075 -6.47 15.04 7.09
N ILE A 1076 -7.11 15.78 8.01
CA ILE A 1076 -7.65 17.13 7.75
C ILE A 1076 -6.63 18.14 8.29
N GLN A 1077 -6.21 19.09 7.45
CA GLN A 1077 -5.22 20.09 7.84
C GLN A 1077 -5.88 21.20 8.66
N PHE A 1078 -5.67 21.21 9.98
CA PHE A 1078 -5.93 22.38 10.82
C PHE A 1078 -4.73 23.31 10.78
N TRP A 1079 -4.87 24.54 11.28
CA TRP A 1079 -3.77 25.49 11.27
C TRP A 1079 -2.57 25.04 12.11
N ASP A 1080 -2.85 24.48 13.28
CA ASP A 1080 -1.86 24.12 14.30
C ASP A 1080 -1.31 22.70 14.12
N ARG A 1081 -2.05 21.82 13.44
CA ARG A 1081 -1.69 20.41 13.26
C ARG A 1081 -2.50 19.73 12.15
N LYS A 1082 -2.05 18.55 11.76
CA LYS A 1082 -2.83 17.58 10.99
C LYS A 1082 -3.72 16.79 11.97
N LEU A 1083 -5.02 16.72 11.71
CA LEU A 1083 -5.98 15.90 12.47
C LEU A 1083 -6.12 14.55 11.74
N GLY A 1084 -5.68 13.47 12.38
CA GLY A 1084 -5.74 12.12 11.82
C GLY A 1084 -7.17 11.60 11.69
N LEU A 1085 -7.35 10.60 10.83
CA LEU A 1085 -8.64 9.96 10.56
C LEU A 1085 -9.26 9.31 11.82
N ASP A 1086 -8.43 8.74 12.70
CA ASP A 1086 -8.82 8.12 13.98
C ASP A 1086 -9.25 9.14 15.06
N GLU A 1087 -8.83 10.40 14.91
CA GLU A 1087 -9.09 11.47 15.89
C GLU A 1087 -10.46 12.15 15.70
N ILE A 1088 -11.19 11.90 14.61
CA ILE A 1088 -12.53 12.49 14.37
C ILE A 1088 -13.49 12.18 15.51
N ARG A 1089 -13.46 10.94 16.02
CA ARG A 1089 -14.31 10.51 17.16
C ARG A 1089 -14.03 11.32 18.43
N GLN A 1090 -12.82 11.83 18.57
CA GLN A 1090 -12.38 12.63 19.71
C GLN A 1090 -12.81 14.11 19.60
N LEU A 1091 -13.41 14.52 18.48
CA LEU A 1091 -13.94 15.88 18.31
C LEU A 1091 -15.27 16.09 19.06
N GLY A 1092 -15.96 15.02 19.46
CA GLY A 1092 -17.24 15.10 20.17
C GLY A 1092 -18.39 15.66 19.33
N LEU A 1093 -18.45 15.29 18.04
CA LEU A 1093 -19.44 15.83 17.09
C LEU A 1093 -20.89 15.34 17.35
N ASN A 1094 -21.07 14.38 18.24
CA ASN A 1094 -22.37 13.89 18.71
C ASN A 1094 -22.92 14.65 19.93
N ASN A 1095 -22.16 15.58 20.52
CA ASN A 1095 -22.61 16.29 21.72
C ASN A 1095 -22.11 17.75 21.76
N PRO A 1096 -22.93 18.73 21.36
CA PRO A 1096 -24.25 18.58 20.73
C PRO A 1096 -24.15 17.99 19.32
N ILE A 1097 -25.17 17.25 18.89
CA ILE A 1097 -25.20 16.57 17.58
C ILE A 1097 -25.02 17.57 16.43
N VAL A 1098 -24.07 17.27 15.54
CA VAL A 1098 -23.93 17.94 14.25
C VAL A 1098 -24.91 17.33 13.25
N GLU A 1099 -25.87 18.14 12.80
CA GLU A 1099 -26.86 17.74 11.78
C GLU A 1099 -26.26 17.74 10.37
N LEU A 1100 -25.31 18.62 10.09
CA LEU A 1100 -24.60 18.68 8.81
C LEU A 1100 -23.14 19.08 9.02
N LEU A 1101 -22.22 18.18 8.66
CA LEU A 1101 -20.79 18.47 8.52
C LEU A 1101 -20.47 18.66 7.03
N VAL A 1102 -19.96 19.83 6.66
CA VAL A 1102 -19.44 20.10 5.32
C VAL A 1102 -17.92 20.06 5.37
N LEU A 1103 -17.33 19.08 4.69
CA LEU A 1103 -15.89 18.96 4.49
C LEU A 1103 -15.55 19.54 3.11
N SER A 1104 -15.38 20.86 3.05
CA SER A 1104 -14.92 21.59 1.85
C SER A 1104 -13.40 21.41 1.71
N ALA A 1105 -13.00 20.17 1.41
CA ALA A 1105 -11.62 19.70 1.40
C ALA A 1105 -11.46 18.52 0.46
N CYS A 1106 -10.29 18.35 -0.15
CA CYS A 1106 -9.98 17.29 -1.12
C CYS A 1106 -10.07 15.87 -0.52
N ARG A 1107 -10.55 14.91 -1.33
CA ARG A 1107 -10.60 13.47 -1.04
C ARG A 1107 -11.19 13.07 0.33
N THR A 1108 -12.20 13.79 0.83
CA THR A 1108 -12.76 13.54 2.18
C THR A 1108 -13.82 12.42 2.26
N ALA A 1109 -14.28 11.90 1.12
CA ALA A 1109 -15.18 10.74 0.96
C ALA A 1109 -14.52 9.55 0.25
N VAL A 1110 -13.18 9.54 0.14
CA VAL A 1110 -12.40 8.47 -0.48
C VAL A 1110 -12.01 7.44 0.56
N GLY A 1111 -12.07 6.15 0.22
CA GLY A 1111 -11.66 5.03 1.07
C GLY A 1111 -10.74 4.03 0.37
N SER A 1112 -10.13 3.12 1.13
CA SER A 1112 -9.47 1.87 0.66
C SER A 1112 -10.21 0.64 1.20
N ASP A 1113 -9.80 -0.58 0.84
CA ASP A 1113 -10.33 -1.83 1.43
C ASP A 1113 -10.18 -1.86 2.97
N GLU A 1114 -9.21 -1.10 3.51
CA GLU A 1114 -8.95 -0.89 4.93
C GLU A 1114 -9.57 0.38 5.51
N ALA A 1115 -10.17 1.27 4.69
CA ALA A 1115 -10.84 2.47 5.17
C ALA A 1115 -12.02 3.00 4.34
N GLU A 1116 -13.05 2.18 4.13
CA GLU A 1116 -14.18 2.51 3.25
C GLU A 1116 -14.99 3.73 3.72
N LEU A 1117 -15.19 4.73 2.85
CA LEU A 1117 -15.83 6.06 3.05
C LEU A 1117 -15.04 7.17 3.76
N GLY A 1118 -13.77 6.95 4.08
CA GLY A 1118 -12.86 8.02 4.54
C GLY A 1118 -13.37 8.83 5.73
N PHE A 1119 -13.09 10.15 5.73
CA PHE A 1119 -13.54 11.08 6.79
C PHE A 1119 -15.06 11.17 6.90
N GLY A 1120 -15.78 11.08 5.76
CA GLY A 1120 -17.23 11.14 5.71
C GLY A 1120 -17.93 10.00 6.43
N GLY A 1121 -17.48 8.76 6.19
CA GLY A 1121 -18.03 7.58 6.87
C GLY A 1121 -17.78 7.58 8.38
N LEU A 1122 -16.56 7.95 8.79
CA LEU A 1122 -16.20 8.02 10.21
C LEU A 1122 -16.89 9.16 10.97
N ALA A 1123 -17.12 10.29 10.32
CA ALA A 1123 -17.87 11.37 10.94
C ALA A 1123 -19.34 10.96 11.20
N VAL A 1124 -19.97 10.24 10.26
CA VAL A 1124 -21.32 9.67 10.50
C VAL A 1124 -21.30 8.72 11.70
N GLN A 1125 -20.29 7.86 11.79
CA GLN A 1125 -20.12 6.96 12.94
C GLN A 1125 -19.85 7.72 14.26
N ALA A 1126 -19.12 8.84 14.21
CA ALA A 1126 -18.89 9.72 15.36
C ALA A 1126 -20.17 10.47 15.80
N GLY A 1127 -21.31 10.16 15.18
CA GLY A 1127 -22.65 10.64 15.50
C GLY A 1127 -23.04 11.94 14.78
N VAL A 1128 -22.33 12.29 13.70
CA VAL A 1128 -22.81 13.30 12.75
C VAL A 1128 -23.96 12.70 11.94
N LYS A 1129 -25.07 13.42 11.76
CA LYS A 1129 -26.19 12.87 10.98
C LYS A 1129 -25.95 12.82 9.48
N THR A 1130 -25.29 13.84 8.95
CA THR A 1130 -25.06 13.99 7.51
C THR A 1130 -23.71 14.63 7.26
N VAL A 1131 -22.93 14.07 6.33
CA VAL A 1131 -21.67 14.64 5.90
C VAL A 1131 -21.71 14.92 4.40
N LEU A 1132 -21.32 16.12 4.00
CA LEU A 1132 -21.02 16.48 2.62
C LEU A 1132 -19.50 16.43 2.44
N ALA A 1133 -19.01 15.54 1.59
CA ALA A 1133 -17.57 15.28 1.42
C ALA A 1133 -17.22 14.95 -0.04
N SER A 1134 -15.94 15.07 -0.39
CA SER A 1134 -15.45 15.02 -1.78
C SER A 1134 -14.79 13.69 -2.16
N LEU A 1135 -15.01 13.21 -3.39
CA LEU A 1135 -14.53 11.94 -3.93
C LEU A 1135 -13.14 12.04 -4.60
N TRP A 1136 -12.65 13.25 -4.87
CA TRP A 1136 -11.35 13.53 -5.49
C TRP A 1136 -10.82 14.92 -5.10
N TYR A 1137 -9.70 15.34 -5.70
CA TYR A 1137 -9.16 16.70 -5.55
C TYR A 1137 -10.05 17.70 -6.27
N VAL A 1138 -10.55 18.70 -5.55
CA VAL A 1138 -11.48 19.71 -6.07
C VAL A 1138 -10.76 21.02 -6.35
N SER A 1139 -11.26 21.77 -7.34
CA SER A 1139 -10.77 23.12 -7.64
C SER A 1139 -11.27 24.13 -6.59
N ASP A 1140 -10.43 25.11 -6.24
CA ASP A 1140 -10.74 26.14 -5.24
C ASP A 1140 -11.91 27.03 -5.72
N GLU A 1141 -11.85 27.48 -6.99
CA GLU A 1141 -12.89 28.30 -7.62
C GLU A 1141 -14.22 27.55 -7.85
N GLY A 1142 -14.15 26.28 -8.26
CA GLY A 1142 -15.32 25.43 -8.43
C GLY A 1142 -16.01 25.13 -7.10
N THR A 1143 -15.23 24.86 -6.04
CA THR A 1143 -15.75 24.58 -4.70
C THR A 1143 -16.44 25.81 -4.11
N LEU A 1144 -15.84 27.00 -4.25
CA LEU A 1144 -16.48 28.26 -3.85
C LEU A 1144 -17.86 28.43 -4.49
N GLY A 1145 -17.97 28.18 -5.80
CA GLY A 1145 -19.24 28.26 -6.53
C GLY A 1145 -20.27 27.24 -6.05
N LEU A 1146 -19.86 25.97 -5.93
CA LEU A 1146 -20.75 24.88 -5.52
C LEU A 1146 -21.24 25.08 -4.08
N MET A 1147 -20.36 25.43 -3.14
CA MET A 1147 -20.72 25.63 -1.74
C MET A 1147 -21.61 26.86 -1.55
N THR A 1148 -21.33 27.95 -2.26
CA THR A 1148 -22.21 29.13 -2.28
C THR A 1148 -23.61 28.75 -2.73
N GLN A 1149 -23.74 28.05 -3.86
CA GLN A 1149 -25.05 27.64 -4.35
C GLN A 1149 -25.71 26.60 -3.43
N PHE A 1150 -24.96 25.68 -2.84
CA PHE A 1150 -25.48 24.71 -1.89
C PHE A 1150 -26.14 25.39 -0.69
N TYR A 1151 -25.46 26.36 -0.05
CA TYR A 1151 -26.01 27.08 1.09
C TYR A 1151 -27.18 28.00 0.70
N GLU A 1152 -27.18 28.60 -0.49
CA GLU A 1152 -28.32 29.36 -0.98
C GLU A 1152 -29.54 28.43 -1.17
N SER A 1153 -29.36 27.29 -1.83
CA SER A 1153 -30.41 26.28 -2.04
C SER A 1153 -30.88 25.66 -0.72
N LEU A 1154 -30.01 25.50 0.28
CA LEU A 1154 -30.34 24.91 1.59
C LEU A 1154 -31.36 25.73 2.38
N ASN A 1155 -31.54 27.01 2.05
CA ASN A 1155 -32.55 27.86 2.66
C ASN A 1155 -33.98 27.51 2.21
N THR A 1156 -34.14 27.02 0.98
CA THR A 1156 -35.46 26.77 0.37
C THR A 1156 -35.75 25.31 0.08
N ALA A 1157 -34.71 24.48 -0.04
CA ALA A 1157 -34.87 23.06 -0.36
C ALA A 1157 -35.58 22.29 0.78
N PRO A 1158 -36.43 21.31 0.44
CA PRO A 1158 -37.16 20.51 1.43
C PRO A 1158 -36.27 19.55 2.22
N MET A 1159 -35.10 19.20 1.66
CA MET A 1159 -34.12 18.27 2.23
C MET A 1159 -32.69 18.62 1.79
N LYS A 1160 -31.68 18.11 2.53
CA LYS A 1160 -30.26 18.40 2.31
C LYS A 1160 -29.78 17.93 0.93
N ALA A 1161 -30.15 16.71 0.52
CA ALA A 1161 -29.75 16.17 -0.79
C ALA A 1161 -30.35 16.95 -1.97
N GLU A 1162 -31.53 17.54 -1.81
CA GLU A 1162 -32.14 18.38 -2.85
C GLU A 1162 -31.40 19.73 -2.98
N ALA A 1163 -30.90 20.30 -1.88
CA ALA A 1163 -30.06 21.49 -1.93
C ALA A 1163 -28.75 21.23 -2.71
N LEU A 1164 -28.12 20.07 -2.48
CA LEU A 1164 -26.92 19.66 -3.23
C LEU A 1164 -27.25 19.45 -4.71
N ARG A 1165 -28.33 18.73 -5.01
CA ARG A 1165 -28.79 18.50 -6.39
C ARG A 1165 -29.00 19.82 -7.14
N GLN A 1166 -29.64 20.81 -6.52
CA GLN A 1166 -29.85 22.12 -7.13
C GLN A 1166 -28.52 22.84 -7.44
N ALA A 1167 -27.52 22.73 -6.55
CA ALA A 1167 -26.19 23.26 -6.81
C ALA A 1167 -25.48 22.54 -7.96
N GLN A 1168 -25.57 21.20 -7.99
CA GLN A 1168 -24.99 20.38 -9.04
C GLN A 1168 -25.62 20.69 -10.42
N VAL A 1169 -26.95 20.76 -10.49
CA VAL A 1169 -27.68 21.08 -11.72
C VAL A 1169 -27.39 22.52 -12.18
N ALA A 1170 -27.30 23.48 -11.26
CA ALA A 1170 -26.94 24.87 -11.62
C ALA A 1170 -25.54 24.95 -12.23
N MET A 1171 -24.58 24.20 -11.70
CA MET A 1171 -23.22 24.13 -12.23
C MET A 1171 -23.17 23.41 -13.59
N LEU A 1172 -23.82 22.24 -13.69
CA LEU A 1172 -23.97 21.47 -14.93
C LEU A 1172 -24.57 22.31 -16.06
N GLN A 1173 -25.56 23.14 -15.77
CA GLN A 1173 -26.23 24.00 -16.76
C GLN A 1173 -25.47 25.31 -17.05
N GLY A 1174 -24.28 25.50 -16.50
CA GLY A 1174 -23.46 26.70 -16.71
C GLY A 1174 -24.03 27.97 -16.07
N LYS A 1175 -24.98 27.82 -15.14
CA LYS A 1175 -25.56 28.95 -14.39
C LYS A 1175 -24.62 29.45 -13.30
N ILE A 1176 -23.75 28.56 -12.80
CA ILE A 1176 -22.58 28.93 -12.00
C ILE A 1176 -21.41 29.08 -12.96
N ARG A 1177 -20.86 30.30 -13.06
CA ARG A 1177 -19.83 30.62 -14.07
C ARG A 1177 -18.90 31.71 -13.59
N LEU A 1178 -17.67 31.67 -14.10
CA LEU A 1178 -16.62 32.64 -13.79
C LEU A 1178 -16.74 33.85 -14.72
N GLU A 1179 -16.76 35.05 -14.13
CA GLU A 1179 -16.66 36.34 -14.81
C GLU A 1179 -15.41 37.09 -14.30
N PRO A 1180 -14.91 38.12 -15.01
CA PRO A 1180 -13.79 38.92 -14.54
C PRO A 1180 -13.96 39.41 -13.10
N GLY A 1181 -13.11 38.89 -12.21
CA GLY A 1181 -13.09 39.23 -10.78
C GLY A 1181 -14.29 38.74 -9.95
N THR A 1182 -15.23 37.94 -10.49
CA THR A 1182 -16.39 37.43 -9.74
C THR A 1182 -16.84 36.03 -10.19
N ILE A 1183 -17.51 35.30 -9.32
CA ILE A 1183 -18.28 34.11 -9.68
C ILE A 1183 -19.77 34.44 -9.62
N ILE A 1184 -20.48 34.16 -10.71
CA ILE A 1184 -21.92 34.34 -10.82
C ILE A 1184 -22.60 33.08 -10.30
N VAL A 1185 -23.58 33.27 -9.42
CA VAL A 1185 -24.39 32.19 -8.84
C VAL A 1185 -25.87 32.55 -8.93
N PRO A 1186 -26.76 31.59 -9.24
CA PRO A 1186 -28.20 31.82 -9.17
C PRO A 1186 -28.69 32.24 -7.78
N GLY A 1187 -29.76 33.04 -7.74
CA GLY A 1187 -30.44 33.41 -6.50
C GLY A 1187 -30.08 34.80 -5.98
N ARG A 1188 -30.26 35.01 -4.67
CA ARG A 1188 -30.25 36.36 -4.06
C ARG A 1188 -28.87 36.98 -3.99
N ILE A 1189 -27.83 36.15 -3.89
CA ILE A 1189 -26.44 36.61 -3.84
C ILE A 1189 -25.99 37.21 -5.17
N GLY A 1190 -26.40 36.60 -6.29
CA GLY A 1190 -26.12 37.04 -7.67
C GLY A 1190 -24.65 36.91 -8.08
N SER A 1191 -23.72 37.38 -7.25
CA SER A 1191 -22.28 37.32 -7.47
C SER A 1191 -21.49 37.25 -6.16
N VAL A 1192 -20.34 36.59 -6.22
CA VAL A 1192 -19.35 36.52 -5.13
C VAL A 1192 -17.99 36.97 -5.68
N PRO A 1193 -17.21 37.77 -4.94
CA PRO A 1193 -15.90 38.24 -5.42
C PRO A 1193 -14.94 37.06 -5.61
N LEU A 1194 -14.18 37.07 -6.72
CA LEU A 1194 -13.11 36.10 -6.95
C LEU A 1194 -11.79 36.69 -6.41
N PRO A 1195 -11.09 35.99 -5.49
CA PRO A 1195 -9.81 36.44 -4.96
C PRO A 1195 -8.80 36.79 -6.06
N PRO A 1196 -7.93 37.82 -5.89
CA PRO A 1196 -6.95 38.21 -6.90
C PRO A 1196 -6.04 37.07 -7.38
N ALA A 1197 -5.69 36.12 -6.50
CA ALA A 1197 -4.87 34.96 -6.84
C ALA A 1197 -5.56 33.95 -7.78
N LEU A 1198 -6.87 34.05 -7.98
CA LEU A 1198 -7.67 33.22 -8.89
C LEU A 1198 -8.11 33.97 -10.14
N GLN A 1199 -7.74 35.25 -10.28
CA GLN A 1199 -7.93 36.03 -11.49
C GLN A 1199 -6.97 35.49 -12.56
N GLY A 1200 -7.49 35.12 -13.73
CA GLY A 1200 -6.83 34.31 -14.77
C GLY A 1200 -7.57 33.00 -15.11
N SER A 1201 -8.58 32.63 -14.31
CA SER A 1201 -9.47 31.48 -14.57
C SER A 1201 -10.75 31.85 -15.34
N GLU A 1202 -10.88 33.13 -15.76
CA GLU A 1202 -12.05 33.62 -16.48
C GLU A 1202 -12.24 32.88 -17.82
N GLY A 1203 -13.47 32.45 -18.09
CA GLY A 1203 -13.81 31.72 -19.32
C GLY A 1203 -13.68 30.19 -19.24
N ARG A 1204 -13.15 29.64 -18.14
CA ARG A 1204 -13.19 28.19 -17.88
C ARG A 1204 -14.63 27.75 -17.60
N SER A 1205 -15.10 26.72 -18.30
CA SER A 1205 -16.42 26.14 -18.06
C SER A 1205 -16.40 25.26 -16.81
N LEU A 1206 -17.33 25.51 -15.89
CA LEU A 1206 -17.52 24.68 -14.70
C LEU A 1206 -18.56 23.56 -14.93
N THR A 1207 -19.00 23.33 -16.17
CA THR A 1207 -20.08 22.37 -16.50
C THR A 1207 -19.65 20.90 -16.43
N HIS A 1208 -18.34 20.62 -16.43
CA HIS A 1208 -17.81 19.25 -16.39
C HIS A 1208 -18.10 18.56 -15.03
N PRO A 1209 -18.41 17.24 -14.99
CA PRO A 1209 -18.67 16.50 -13.75
C PRO A 1209 -17.60 16.64 -12.68
N TYR A 1210 -16.36 16.88 -13.07
CA TYR A 1210 -15.25 17.18 -12.17
C TYR A 1210 -15.61 18.22 -11.08
N TYR A 1211 -16.37 19.25 -11.42
CA TYR A 1211 -16.68 20.35 -10.49
C TYR A 1211 -17.90 20.07 -9.60
N TRP A 1212 -18.89 19.32 -10.07
CA TRP A 1212 -20.17 19.15 -9.36
C TRP A 1212 -20.43 17.72 -8.89
N ALA A 1213 -19.90 16.69 -9.55
CA ALA A 1213 -20.05 15.29 -9.13
C ALA A 1213 -19.03 14.86 -8.07
N ALA A 1214 -18.07 15.74 -7.74
CA ALA A 1214 -17.05 15.47 -6.73
C ALA A 1214 -17.64 15.32 -5.33
N PHE A 1215 -18.72 16.04 -5.00
CA PHE A 1215 -19.31 16.04 -3.67
C PHE A 1215 -20.49 15.09 -3.57
N THR A 1216 -20.52 14.31 -2.49
CA THR A 1216 -21.59 13.37 -2.18
C THR A 1216 -22.05 13.52 -0.73
N MET A 1217 -23.31 13.18 -0.49
CA MET A 1217 -23.94 13.24 0.82
C MET A 1217 -23.97 11.86 1.46
N ILE A 1218 -23.37 11.73 2.65
CA ILE A 1218 -23.21 10.48 3.39
C ILE A 1218 -24.00 10.56 4.71
N GLY A 1219 -24.79 9.54 5.04
CA GLY A 1219 -25.62 9.49 6.25
C GLY A 1219 -27.10 9.70 5.94
N ASN A 1220 -27.81 10.51 6.74
CA ASN A 1220 -29.21 10.86 6.50
C ASN A 1220 -29.33 12.05 5.54
N PRO A 1221 -29.83 11.89 4.29
CA PRO A 1221 -29.90 12.99 3.33
C PRO A 1221 -31.10 13.93 3.49
N TRP A 1222 -32.00 13.67 4.45
CA TRP A 1222 -33.33 14.28 4.56
C TRP A 1222 -33.43 15.54 5.43
#